data_AF-A0A1H3TKE0-F1
#
_entry.id   AF-A0A1H3TKE0-F1
#
_cell.length_a   1.000
_cell.length_b   1.000
_cell.length_c   1.000
_cell.angle_alpha   90.00
_cell.angle_beta   90.00
_cell.angle_gamma   90.00
#
_symmetry.space_group_name_H-M   'P 1'
#
loop_
_entity.id
_entity.type
_entity.pdbx_description
1 polymer ?
#
loop_
_entity_poly.entity_id
_entity_poly.type
_entity_poly.pdbx_seq_one_letter_code
_entity_poly.pdbx_strand_id
1 'polypeptide(L)'
;MSTLSVLWVGAASAQFITSSGASPSSYSGAGTVITFTANWSTGNQTLGSVSATGTGGFVTSYTCSPQTSGNLNTTGSCSGTYTTSASDTSPLATTIVVEMTSQSGTPTTISAPVQSTYDPPAPADTTPPTITNVPSDITQSTDAGVATAVVSWTEPTYDDNVGVTSSGCSPVSGSTFNLGATSVTCTAFDGAGNSAIASFFVTVQDDEAPVLAMTANISTSTDPGLATANVTYATPTATDNVPGVTVARIAGPASGSDFPIGETTVTHRATDAAGNTDDKSFTVTVSDNDPPVFGSTQADINVETDFNQTSAVVTFSTPTASDNSGTVDVTQTRGPSSGSAFPVGTTLVEFTATDPTGLTTTLQFNVTVSTIPPGTVTFIVNSPDNGTVTFSSATAAFNTAVSVIGGTGSSGPLQVVPGNYTVTYGLPTGFAVTSASCSSASGTVNTATQSLALSFARGETYTCTLQSANVAGQTGDQIANFIQTRAQLIMGNRPDQNRRIGRINGEGDQNQLSFFGNALTPGGTPIGLEVTRNRIDLSFASTSASEDPMSARSDWDVWFEASFTRYETGYGEGQFGILHAGADHRLGQNAILGFGVQVDSIHEDVIGAVSTTTGVGWMVGPYYTARVGEDLYFDTSLSYGQATNEVSPLGTYTDKFMTERWLASIGLFGSSNRGNLNIQPNISINYFEETSEAYIDSLGVQIASQTTQLGDVELGSRFTWSDPMGSYSTYVEFDGIYTFNAGSQVASTSTVESGLRGRVGFGGTVAVGDRGMVDYGLRYDGLGDNDYEAISLSTGFLLKF
;
A
#
# COMPACT_ATOMS: atom_id res chain seq x y z
N MET A 1 -141.85 -42.16 96.31
CA MET A 1 -143.23 -41.67 96.47
C MET A 1 -143.36 -40.42 95.61
N SER A 2 -143.88 -40.55 94.39
CA SER A 2 -145.31 -40.39 94.04
C SER A 2 -145.73 -38.91 94.17
N THR A 3 -145.76 -38.13 93.09
CA THR A 3 -146.88 -37.92 92.12
C THR A 3 -147.61 -36.59 92.36
N LEU A 4 -147.80 -35.87 91.24
CA LEU A 4 -148.89 -34.96 90.89
C LEU A 4 -149.05 -33.61 91.63
N SER A 5 -148.80 -32.56 90.84
CA SER A 5 -149.73 -31.50 90.40
C SER A 5 -150.71 -30.90 91.42
N VAL A 6 -150.73 -29.56 91.51
CA VAL A 6 -151.85 -28.68 91.09
C VAL A 6 -151.42 -27.20 91.11
N LEU A 7 -151.51 -26.59 89.92
CA LEU A 7 -151.87 -25.23 89.52
C LEU A 7 -152.22 -24.18 90.62
N TRP A 8 -151.56 -23.00 90.62
CA TRP A 8 -152.20 -21.70 90.93
C TRP A 8 -151.51 -20.51 90.25
N VAL A 9 -152.30 -19.85 89.38
CA VAL A 9 -152.40 -18.45 88.88
C VAL A 9 -151.19 -17.49 88.98
N GLY A 10 -150.84 -16.87 87.84
CA GLY A 10 -149.67 -16.00 87.63
C GLY A 10 -149.83 -14.51 87.98
N ALA A 11 -148.68 -13.82 88.03
CA ALA A 11 -148.51 -12.37 88.08
C ALA A 11 -147.52 -11.92 86.99
N ALA A 12 -147.78 -10.76 86.39
CA ALA A 12 -147.13 -10.22 85.19
C ALA A 12 -145.62 -9.92 85.33
N SER A 13 -144.85 -10.15 84.26
CA SER A 13 -143.44 -9.75 84.14
C SER A 13 -143.17 -9.14 82.76
N ALA A 14 -142.64 -7.91 82.72
CA ALA A 14 -142.20 -7.26 81.49
C ALA A 14 -140.72 -7.62 81.18
N GLN A 15 -140.41 -7.83 79.90
CA GLN A 15 -139.05 -8.10 79.39
C GLN A 15 -138.69 -7.01 78.37
N PHE A 16 -137.54 -6.37 78.54
CA PHE A 16 -136.98 -5.45 77.55
C PHE A 16 -135.91 -6.20 76.73
N ILE A 17 -136.00 -6.13 75.39
CA ILE A 17 -135.02 -6.72 74.47
C ILE A 17 -134.53 -5.59 73.56
N THR A 18 -133.23 -5.31 73.58
CA THR A 18 -132.58 -4.39 72.64
C THR A 18 -132.04 -5.17 71.43
N SER A 19 -131.99 -4.55 70.25
CA SER A 19 -131.58 -5.18 68.98
C SER A 19 -130.10 -5.58 68.90
N SER A 20 -129.31 -5.31 69.94
CA SER A 20 -127.85 -5.51 69.96
C SER A 20 -127.37 -6.62 70.91
N GLY A 21 -128.26 -7.38 71.57
CA GLY A 21 -127.88 -8.56 72.36
C GLY A 21 -126.96 -8.29 73.57
N ALA A 22 -126.74 -7.02 73.94
CA ALA A 22 -126.01 -6.60 75.13
C ALA A 22 -126.96 -6.33 76.31
N SER A 23 -126.57 -6.79 77.50
CA SER A 23 -127.26 -6.56 78.78
C SER A 23 -127.53 -5.06 79.03
N PRO A 24 -128.71 -4.68 79.54
CA PRO A 24 -129.24 -3.32 79.48
C PRO A 24 -128.67 -2.45 80.61
N SER A 25 -127.48 -1.89 80.44
CA SER A 25 -126.97 -0.88 81.39
C SER A 25 -125.90 0.08 80.85
N SER A 26 -125.57 0.06 79.56
CA SER A 26 -124.62 1.04 79.02
C SER A 26 -124.84 1.31 77.52
N TYR A 27 -125.27 2.52 77.21
CA TYR A 27 -125.35 3.04 75.84
C TYR A 27 -124.99 4.53 75.84
N SER A 28 -124.28 4.96 74.79
CA SER A 28 -123.91 6.35 74.56
C SER A 28 -124.38 6.79 73.18
N GLY A 29 -125.06 7.94 73.08
CA GLY A 29 -125.28 8.62 71.80
C GLY A 29 -126.72 9.09 71.57
N ALA A 30 -126.85 10.35 71.13
CA ALA A 30 -128.12 10.97 70.77
C ALA A 30 -128.84 10.20 69.63
N GLY A 31 -130.18 10.09 69.70
CA GLY A 31 -130.99 9.43 68.67
C GLY A 31 -131.22 7.91 68.88
N THR A 32 -130.91 7.38 70.07
CA THR A 32 -131.11 5.95 70.38
C THR A 32 -132.60 5.62 70.57
N VAL A 33 -133.10 4.63 69.84
CA VAL A 33 -134.47 4.11 69.93
C VAL A 33 -134.52 2.94 70.91
N ILE A 34 -135.35 3.05 71.96
CA ILE A 34 -135.58 1.99 72.94
C ILE A 34 -136.95 1.35 72.67
N THR A 35 -136.95 0.04 72.41
CA THR A 35 -138.18 -0.77 72.25
C THR A 35 -138.57 -1.41 73.57
N PHE A 36 -139.87 -1.44 73.90
CA PHE A 36 -140.38 -2.12 75.10
C PHE A 36 -141.52 -3.07 74.76
N THR A 37 -141.63 -4.17 75.52
CA THR A 37 -142.76 -5.11 75.48
C THR A 37 -143.22 -5.44 76.89
N ALA A 38 -144.47 -5.13 77.21
CA ALA A 38 -145.11 -5.50 78.48
C ALA A 38 -146.07 -6.68 78.25
N ASN A 39 -145.88 -7.78 78.99
CA ASN A 39 -146.73 -8.99 78.94
C ASN A 39 -147.50 -9.15 80.25
N TRP A 40 -148.75 -9.60 80.20
CA TRP A 40 -149.55 -9.90 81.40
C TRP A 40 -150.31 -11.22 81.29
N SER A 41 -150.62 -11.83 82.44
CA SER A 41 -151.39 -13.08 82.56
C SER A 41 -152.57 -12.92 83.52
N THR A 42 -153.73 -13.40 83.06
CA THR A 42 -155.02 -13.67 83.75
C THR A 42 -155.30 -12.97 85.08
N GLY A 43 -156.18 -11.97 85.03
CA GLY A 43 -156.89 -11.35 86.14
C GLY A 43 -157.93 -10.37 85.57
N ASN A 44 -159.13 -10.28 86.15
CA ASN A 44 -160.25 -9.51 85.59
C ASN A 44 -159.95 -7.98 85.61
N GLN A 45 -159.33 -7.47 84.55
CA GLN A 45 -158.83 -6.09 84.43
C GLN A 45 -159.22 -5.49 83.05
N THR A 46 -159.35 -4.16 82.97
CA THR A 46 -159.65 -3.44 81.71
C THR A 46 -158.45 -2.57 81.32
N LEU A 47 -158.09 -2.53 80.04
CA LEU A 47 -156.93 -1.75 79.56
C LEU A 47 -157.16 -0.24 79.73
N GLY A 48 -156.36 0.42 80.56
CA GLY A 48 -156.24 1.87 80.64
C GLY A 48 -155.24 2.41 79.60
N SER A 49 -154.78 3.65 79.75
CA SER A 49 -153.85 4.32 78.83
C SER A 49 -152.37 3.98 79.05
N VAL A 50 -151.55 4.03 77.99
CA VAL A 50 -150.08 4.02 78.08
C VAL A 50 -149.58 5.46 78.00
N SER A 51 -148.82 5.93 79.01
CA SER A 51 -148.21 7.26 79.00
C SER A 51 -146.81 7.22 79.61
N ALA A 52 -145.87 7.97 79.02
CA ALA A 52 -144.55 8.17 79.62
C ALA A 52 -144.54 9.53 80.31
N THR A 53 -144.16 9.56 81.59
CA THR A 53 -144.03 10.80 82.37
C THR A 53 -142.56 11.01 82.70
N GLY A 54 -141.93 11.93 81.97
CA GLY A 54 -140.54 12.34 82.20
C GLY A 54 -140.05 13.31 81.12
N THR A 55 -139.27 14.29 81.53
CA THR A 55 -138.69 15.33 80.67
C THR A 55 -137.70 14.73 79.68
N GLY A 56 -137.85 15.00 78.37
CA GLY A 56 -136.76 14.80 77.38
C GLY A 56 -136.97 13.78 76.25
N GLY A 57 -138.19 13.27 76.03
CA GLY A 57 -138.51 12.40 74.88
C GLY A 57 -139.99 12.04 74.83
N PHE A 58 -140.46 11.53 73.69
CA PHE A 58 -141.86 11.18 73.45
C PHE A 58 -142.00 9.74 72.96
N VAL A 59 -143.11 9.08 73.34
CA VAL A 59 -143.49 7.78 72.78
C VAL A 59 -144.02 8.02 71.38
N THR A 60 -143.35 7.49 70.36
CA THR A 60 -143.68 7.74 68.95
C THR A 60 -144.77 6.82 68.42
N SER A 61 -144.96 5.63 69.00
CA SER A 61 -146.04 4.69 68.67
C SER A 61 -146.10 3.54 69.68
N TYR A 62 -147.30 2.99 69.91
CA TYR A 62 -147.49 1.72 70.62
C TYR A 62 -148.71 0.96 70.08
N THR A 63 -148.66 -0.36 70.17
CA THR A 63 -149.75 -1.28 69.80
C THR A 63 -149.94 -2.32 70.89
N CYS A 64 -151.19 -2.64 71.21
CA CYS A 64 -151.58 -3.61 72.24
C CYS A 64 -152.56 -4.65 71.67
N SER A 65 -152.42 -5.92 72.06
CA SER A 65 -153.35 -7.00 71.69
C SER A 65 -153.56 -7.99 72.85
N PRO A 66 -154.81 -8.39 73.19
CA PRO A 66 -156.09 -8.02 72.56
C PRO A 66 -156.63 -6.66 73.06
N GLN A 67 -157.41 -5.95 72.21
CA GLN A 67 -158.17 -4.77 72.61
C GLN A 67 -159.66 -5.12 72.80
N THR A 68 -160.06 -5.53 74.01
CA THR A 68 -161.49 -5.63 74.38
C THR A 68 -161.71 -5.31 75.86
N SER A 69 -162.75 -4.53 76.15
CA SER A 69 -163.22 -4.21 77.51
C SER A 69 -164.13 -5.32 78.05
N GLY A 70 -163.82 -5.85 79.23
CA GLY A 70 -164.61 -6.89 79.92
C GLY A 70 -164.09 -8.30 79.66
N ASN A 71 -164.07 -9.14 80.71
CA ASN A 71 -163.62 -10.54 80.73
C ASN A 71 -162.65 -10.95 79.60
N LEU A 72 -161.35 -10.76 79.87
CA LEU A 72 -160.25 -11.33 79.10
C LEU A 72 -159.66 -12.52 79.87
N ASN A 73 -159.92 -13.74 79.40
CA ASN A 73 -159.23 -14.98 79.84
C ASN A 73 -158.03 -15.30 78.92
N THR A 74 -157.36 -14.28 78.39
CA THR A 74 -156.25 -14.44 77.46
C THR A 74 -155.05 -13.59 77.87
N THR A 75 -153.87 -14.12 77.62
CA THR A 75 -152.60 -13.39 77.64
C THR A 75 -152.61 -12.29 76.57
N GLY A 76 -152.10 -11.10 76.91
CA GLY A 76 -151.92 -10.00 75.96
C GLY A 76 -150.57 -9.31 76.11
N SER A 77 -150.18 -8.54 75.10
CA SER A 77 -148.93 -7.78 75.05
C SER A 77 -149.13 -6.37 74.50
N CYS A 78 -148.37 -5.40 75.04
CA CYS A 78 -148.24 -4.04 74.51
C CYS A 78 -146.77 -3.79 74.14
N SER A 79 -146.51 -3.29 72.92
CA SER A 79 -145.17 -2.93 72.46
C SER A 79 -145.12 -1.54 71.84
N GLY A 80 -144.05 -0.77 72.09
CA GLY A 80 -143.88 0.58 71.58
C GLY A 80 -142.42 1.04 71.54
N THR A 81 -142.18 2.25 71.02
CA THR A 81 -140.83 2.85 70.89
C THR A 81 -140.73 4.21 71.58
N TYR A 82 -139.58 4.45 72.24
CA TYR A 82 -139.22 5.73 72.88
C TYR A 82 -137.89 6.23 72.31
N THR A 83 -137.83 7.51 71.91
CA THR A 83 -136.63 8.13 71.29
C THR A 83 -136.17 9.36 72.08
N THR A 84 -134.87 9.47 72.39
CA THR A 84 -134.27 10.56 73.17
C THR A 84 -133.79 11.73 72.30
N SER A 85 -133.98 12.99 72.74
CA SER A 85 -133.63 14.21 71.98
C SER A 85 -132.22 14.75 72.29
N ALA A 86 -131.63 15.48 71.33
CA ALA A 86 -130.18 15.59 71.12
C ALA A 86 -129.42 16.76 71.78
N SER A 87 -129.87 17.32 72.92
CA SER A 87 -129.25 18.58 73.41
C SER A 87 -129.18 18.80 74.93
N ASP A 88 -128.97 17.77 75.76
CA ASP A 88 -128.79 17.98 77.21
C ASP A 88 -127.67 17.13 77.82
N THR A 89 -126.83 17.76 78.65
CA THR A 89 -125.54 17.26 79.20
C THR A 89 -125.56 17.02 80.72
N SER A 90 -126.66 16.49 81.28
CA SER A 90 -126.77 16.07 82.68
C SER A 90 -127.83 14.95 82.83
N PRO A 91 -127.68 13.98 83.76
CA PRO A 91 -128.47 12.74 83.74
C PRO A 91 -129.95 12.94 84.09
N LEU A 92 -130.83 12.49 83.21
CA LEU A 92 -132.28 12.44 83.42
C LEU A 92 -132.72 11.03 83.82
N ALA A 93 -133.44 10.94 84.94
CA ALA A 93 -134.19 9.75 85.33
C ALA A 93 -135.56 9.78 84.64
N THR A 94 -135.79 8.89 83.67
CA THR A 94 -137.10 8.76 83.01
C THR A 94 -137.73 7.42 83.41
N THR A 95 -138.97 7.43 83.89
CA THR A 95 -139.76 6.23 84.19
C THR A 95 -140.83 6.06 83.11
N ILE A 96 -140.92 4.87 82.49
CA ILE A 96 -142.05 4.52 81.61
C ILE A 96 -143.11 3.83 82.49
N VAL A 97 -144.34 4.35 82.49
CA VAL A 97 -145.45 3.84 83.31
C VAL A 97 -146.51 3.20 82.41
N VAL A 98 -146.96 2.00 82.76
CA VAL A 98 -148.14 1.37 82.16
C VAL A 98 -149.19 1.20 83.26
N GLU A 99 -150.31 1.91 83.15
CA GLU A 99 -151.42 1.82 84.11
C GLU A 99 -152.46 0.78 83.67
N MET A 100 -152.84 -0.13 84.58
CA MET A 100 -153.97 -1.04 84.40
C MET A 100 -154.98 -0.85 85.53
N THR A 101 -156.27 -0.75 85.17
CA THR A 101 -157.36 -0.50 86.13
C THR A 101 -158.20 -1.76 86.33
N SER A 102 -158.28 -2.22 87.57
CA SER A 102 -159.14 -3.34 87.99
C SER A 102 -160.56 -2.86 88.28
N GLN A 103 -161.57 -3.73 88.08
CA GLN A 103 -162.99 -3.40 88.30
C GLN A 103 -163.35 -3.11 89.78
N SER A 104 -162.40 -3.26 90.72
CA SER A 104 -162.54 -2.88 92.14
C SER A 104 -161.88 -1.53 92.47
N GLY A 105 -161.60 -0.67 91.49
CA GLY A 105 -161.27 0.74 91.73
C GLY A 105 -159.89 1.00 92.37
N THR A 106 -158.99 0.01 92.36
CA THR A 106 -157.58 0.22 92.76
C THR A 106 -156.69 0.01 91.52
N PRO A 107 -155.95 1.04 91.05
CA PRO A 107 -155.01 0.89 89.95
C PRO A 107 -153.83 0.00 90.36
N THR A 108 -153.40 -0.88 89.45
CA THR A 108 -152.13 -1.61 89.61
C THR A 108 -151.10 -0.96 88.70
N THR A 109 -150.05 -0.38 89.27
CA THR A 109 -148.97 0.28 88.52
C THR A 109 -147.82 -0.68 88.32
N ILE A 110 -147.40 -0.90 87.06
CA ILE A 110 -146.12 -1.57 86.76
C ILE A 110 -145.11 -0.46 86.45
N SER A 111 -144.09 -0.33 87.29
CA SER A 111 -143.01 0.66 87.15
C SER A 111 -141.64 -0.01 87.30
N ALA A 112 -140.68 0.37 86.47
CA ALA A 112 -139.28 -0.05 86.57
C ALA A 112 -138.35 1.16 86.32
N PRO A 113 -137.41 1.47 87.23
CA PRO A 113 -136.50 2.63 87.10
C PRO A 113 -135.29 2.33 86.20
N VAL A 114 -134.86 3.32 85.41
CA VAL A 114 -133.57 3.34 84.69
C VAL A 114 -132.69 4.41 85.34
N GLN A 115 -131.50 4.03 85.83
CA GLN A 115 -130.53 4.94 86.47
C GLN A 115 -129.24 4.99 85.65
N SER A 116 -128.69 6.19 85.41
CA SER A 116 -127.34 6.40 84.86
C SER A 116 -126.45 7.07 85.90
N THR A 117 -125.20 6.63 86.07
CA THR A 117 -124.18 7.25 86.94
C THR A 117 -122.91 7.59 86.14
N TYR A 118 -122.21 8.65 86.58
CA TYR A 118 -120.99 9.23 85.99
C TYR A 118 -119.85 9.21 87.04
N ASP A 119 -118.62 8.83 86.67
CA ASP A 119 -117.41 8.83 87.51
C ASP A 119 -116.13 9.07 86.65
N PRO A 120 -115.10 9.86 87.08
CA PRO A 120 -113.93 10.27 86.27
C PRO A 120 -112.64 9.40 86.50
N PRO A 121 -111.48 9.66 85.84
CA PRO A 121 -110.53 8.62 85.37
C PRO A 121 -109.34 8.25 86.28
N ALA A 122 -108.68 7.12 85.97
CA ALA A 122 -107.34 6.69 86.44
C ALA A 122 -106.34 6.65 85.25
N PRO A 123 -105.03 6.91 85.44
CA PRO A 123 -104.13 7.35 84.36
C PRO A 123 -103.68 6.22 83.41
N ALA A 124 -103.52 6.55 82.13
CA ALA A 124 -102.85 5.74 81.12
C ALA A 124 -101.36 6.10 81.06
N ASP A 125 -100.50 5.09 80.91
CA ASP A 125 -99.07 5.31 80.67
C ASP A 125 -98.84 5.84 79.25
N THR A 126 -98.02 6.89 79.13
CA THR A 126 -97.69 7.56 77.86
C THR A 126 -96.17 7.71 77.65
N THR A 127 -95.33 7.17 78.53
CA THR A 127 -93.87 7.24 78.39
C THR A 127 -93.36 6.07 77.55
N PRO A 128 -92.66 6.30 76.42
CA PRO A 128 -92.04 5.23 75.65
C PRO A 128 -90.81 4.62 76.35
N PRO A 129 -90.42 3.38 76.01
CA PRO A 129 -89.19 2.77 76.51
C PRO A 129 -87.96 3.65 76.28
N THR A 130 -86.99 3.57 77.19
CA THR A 130 -85.67 4.17 76.99
C THR A 130 -84.66 3.13 76.51
N ILE A 131 -83.99 3.40 75.39
CA ILE A 131 -82.87 2.60 74.89
C ILE A 131 -81.58 3.31 75.29
N THR A 132 -80.80 2.69 76.16
CA THR A 132 -79.52 3.22 76.67
C THR A 132 -78.37 2.30 76.26
N ASN A 133 -77.14 2.82 76.22
CA ASN A 133 -75.95 2.09 75.78
C ASN A 133 -76.01 1.56 74.33
N VAL A 134 -76.61 2.32 73.42
CA VAL A 134 -76.56 2.02 71.97
C VAL A 134 -75.09 2.12 71.51
N PRO A 135 -74.55 1.10 70.82
CA PRO A 135 -73.19 1.16 70.27
C PRO A 135 -72.97 2.39 69.37
N SER A 136 -71.74 2.91 69.35
CA SER A 136 -71.32 3.82 68.29
C SER A 136 -71.12 3.07 66.97
N ASP A 137 -71.03 3.80 65.86
CA ASP A 137 -70.66 3.21 64.58
C ASP A 137 -69.36 2.39 64.69
N ILE A 138 -69.33 1.22 64.07
CA ILE A 138 -68.23 0.25 64.11
C ILE A 138 -67.61 0.18 62.72
N THR A 139 -66.27 0.21 62.64
CA THR A 139 -65.53 -0.07 61.41
C THR A 139 -64.67 -1.31 61.61
N GLN A 140 -64.77 -2.27 60.68
CA GLN A 140 -64.09 -3.56 60.76
C GLN A 140 -63.55 -3.94 59.38
N SER A 141 -62.37 -4.54 59.31
CA SER A 141 -61.83 -5.10 58.07
C SER A 141 -62.51 -6.41 57.72
N THR A 142 -62.57 -6.77 56.44
CA THR A 142 -62.94 -8.11 55.96
C THR A 142 -62.17 -9.21 56.72
N ASP A 143 -62.83 -10.33 56.98
CA ASP A 143 -62.15 -11.52 57.51
C ASP A 143 -61.25 -12.12 56.41
N ALA A 144 -60.13 -12.70 56.81
CA ALA A 144 -59.09 -13.08 55.85
C ALA A 144 -59.59 -14.02 54.73
N GLY A 145 -59.36 -13.63 53.48
CA GLY A 145 -59.73 -14.40 52.30
C GLY A 145 -61.23 -14.41 51.95
N VAL A 146 -62.06 -13.61 52.62
CA VAL A 146 -63.51 -13.50 52.34
C VAL A 146 -64.01 -12.05 52.33
N ALA A 147 -64.99 -11.73 51.48
CA ALA A 147 -65.55 -10.37 51.31
C ALA A 147 -66.50 -9.89 52.44
N THR A 148 -66.39 -10.47 53.64
CA THR A 148 -67.32 -10.25 54.77
C THR A 148 -66.56 -10.17 56.08
N ALA A 149 -67.13 -9.52 57.09
CA ALA A 149 -66.61 -9.55 58.46
C ALA A 149 -67.68 -9.98 59.46
N VAL A 150 -67.34 -10.80 60.45
CA VAL A 150 -68.21 -11.07 61.60
C VAL A 150 -68.01 -9.98 62.64
N VAL A 151 -69.07 -9.20 62.91
CA VAL A 151 -68.99 -8.05 63.83
C VAL A 151 -69.88 -8.30 65.04
N SER A 152 -69.29 -8.13 66.23
CA SER A 152 -69.99 -8.25 67.51
C SER A 152 -69.87 -6.97 68.33
N TRP A 153 -70.93 -6.64 69.05
CA TRP A 153 -71.04 -5.47 69.93
C TRP A 153 -71.75 -5.84 71.24
N THR A 154 -71.69 -4.94 72.21
CA THR A 154 -72.43 -5.07 73.46
C THR A 154 -73.89 -4.65 73.23
N GLU A 155 -74.85 -5.51 73.57
CA GLU A 155 -76.28 -5.24 73.38
C GLU A 155 -76.75 -4.03 74.21
N PRO A 156 -77.63 -3.16 73.65
CA PRO A 156 -78.20 -2.03 74.39
C PRO A 156 -79.04 -2.49 75.59
N THR A 157 -79.25 -1.58 76.54
CA THR A 157 -80.14 -1.77 77.69
C THR A 157 -81.48 -1.09 77.46
N TYR A 158 -82.56 -1.81 77.75
CA TYR A 158 -83.95 -1.37 77.52
C TYR A 158 -84.66 -1.26 78.87
N ASP A 159 -85.20 -0.09 79.19
CA ASP A 159 -85.88 0.14 80.48
C ASP A 159 -87.13 1.01 80.31
N ASP A 160 -88.16 0.71 81.10
CA ASP A 160 -89.46 1.39 81.07
C ASP A 160 -90.22 1.23 82.40
N ASN A 161 -91.05 2.22 82.77
CA ASN A 161 -91.76 2.24 84.05
C ASN A 161 -92.91 1.23 84.16
N VAL A 162 -93.43 0.69 83.05
CA VAL A 162 -94.38 -0.44 83.05
C VAL A 162 -93.80 -1.74 82.50
N GLY A 163 -92.49 -1.75 82.24
CA GLY A 163 -91.73 -2.92 81.80
C GLY A 163 -91.76 -3.12 80.28
N VAL A 164 -90.63 -3.59 79.75
CA VAL A 164 -90.44 -3.87 78.32
C VAL A 164 -90.99 -5.25 77.97
N THR A 165 -91.85 -5.32 76.95
CA THR A 165 -92.46 -6.58 76.47
C THR A 165 -91.70 -7.24 75.33
N SER A 166 -90.99 -6.45 74.50
CA SER A 166 -90.08 -6.98 73.47
C SER A 166 -88.96 -5.98 73.12
N SER A 167 -87.76 -6.49 72.85
CA SER A 167 -86.59 -5.67 72.48
C SER A 167 -85.56 -6.45 71.67
N GLY A 168 -84.81 -5.78 70.80
CA GLY A 168 -83.65 -6.37 70.12
C GLY A 168 -83.10 -5.51 68.97
N CYS A 169 -81.86 -5.81 68.55
CA CYS A 169 -81.22 -5.21 67.38
C CYS A 169 -81.27 -6.15 66.17
N SER A 170 -81.45 -5.59 64.98
CA SER A 170 -81.40 -6.32 63.70
C SER A 170 -80.52 -5.56 62.69
N PRO A 171 -79.49 -6.20 62.09
CA PRO A 171 -78.97 -7.54 62.40
C PRO A 171 -78.50 -7.74 63.85
N VAL A 172 -78.47 -8.99 64.35
CA VAL A 172 -78.08 -9.30 65.74
C VAL A 172 -76.56 -9.23 65.93
N SER A 173 -76.08 -8.97 67.16
CA SER A 173 -74.64 -9.00 67.48
C SER A 173 -74.02 -10.36 67.13
N GLY A 174 -72.87 -10.33 66.44
CA GLY A 174 -72.20 -11.52 65.91
C GLY A 174 -72.67 -11.95 64.51
N SER A 175 -73.47 -11.13 63.83
CA SER A 175 -73.85 -11.36 62.43
C SER A 175 -72.67 -11.14 61.47
N THR A 176 -72.76 -11.76 60.30
CA THR A 176 -71.85 -11.49 59.17
C THR A 176 -72.31 -10.26 58.41
N PHE A 177 -71.41 -9.31 58.20
CA PHE A 177 -71.64 -8.09 57.44
C PHE A 177 -70.87 -8.14 56.12
N ASN A 178 -71.56 -7.78 55.03
CA ASN A 178 -70.92 -7.61 53.73
C ASN A 178 -70.12 -6.30 53.70
N LEU A 179 -69.17 -6.21 52.76
CA LEU A 179 -68.44 -4.98 52.46
C LEU A 179 -69.38 -3.76 52.33
N GLY A 180 -69.02 -2.64 52.97
CA GLY A 180 -69.78 -1.39 53.01
C GLY A 180 -70.51 -1.15 54.35
N ALA A 181 -71.30 -0.08 54.41
CA ALA A 181 -72.03 0.32 55.60
C ALA A 181 -73.41 -0.36 55.69
N THR A 182 -73.67 -1.06 56.80
CA THR A 182 -74.95 -1.68 57.13
C THR A 182 -75.53 -1.00 58.37
N SER A 183 -76.79 -0.56 58.32
CA SER A 183 -77.48 0.02 59.48
C SER A 183 -78.03 -1.07 60.39
N VAL A 184 -77.63 -1.07 61.65
CA VAL A 184 -78.22 -1.90 62.71
C VAL A 184 -79.30 -1.08 63.42
N THR A 185 -80.52 -1.59 63.48
CA THR A 185 -81.65 -0.91 64.13
C THR A 185 -82.09 -1.68 65.36
N CYS A 186 -82.14 -1.00 66.51
CA CYS A 186 -82.57 -1.54 67.79
C CYS A 186 -83.94 -0.97 68.14
N THR A 187 -84.91 -1.84 68.44
CA THR A 187 -86.29 -1.46 68.76
C THR A 187 -86.71 -2.04 70.09
N ALA A 188 -87.58 -1.33 70.81
CA ALA A 188 -88.18 -1.78 72.07
C ALA A 188 -89.65 -1.37 72.18
N PHE A 189 -90.47 -2.22 72.81
CA PHE A 189 -91.89 -2.01 73.06
C PHE A 189 -92.23 -2.24 74.55
N ASP A 190 -93.07 -1.39 75.14
CA ASP A 190 -93.54 -1.54 76.53
C ASP A 190 -94.86 -2.34 76.66
N GLY A 191 -95.34 -2.52 77.89
CA GLY A 191 -96.63 -3.16 78.19
C GLY A 191 -97.88 -2.37 77.81
N ALA A 192 -97.74 -1.07 77.50
CA ALA A 192 -98.82 -0.18 77.09
C ALA A 192 -98.91 0.00 75.55
N GLY A 193 -97.92 -0.50 74.80
CA GLY A 193 -97.84 -0.45 73.34
C GLY A 193 -97.04 0.70 72.76
N ASN A 194 -96.28 1.48 73.55
CA ASN A 194 -95.39 2.52 73.03
C ASN A 194 -94.06 1.90 72.53
N SER A 195 -93.35 2.59 71.63
CA SER A 195 -92.09 2.10 71.04
C SER A 195 -90.97 3.12 71.01
N ALA A 196 -89.73 2.63 71.09
CA ALA A 196 -88.50 3.40 70.90
C ALA A 196 -87.57 2.74 69.89
N ILE A 197 -86.81 3.56 69.16
CA ILE A 197 -85.91 3.13 68.08
C ILE A 197 -84.57 3.87 68.21
N ALA A 198 -83.47 3.14 68.09
CA ALA A 198 -82.12 3.69 67.93
C ALA A 198 -81.35 2.90 66.86
N SER A 199 -80.37 3.53 66.21
CA SER A 199 -79.57 2.88 65.16
C SER A 199 -78.11 3.33 65.17
N PHE A 200 -77.23 2.43 64.71
CA PHE A 200 -75.80 2.69 64.45
C PHE A 200 -75.37 1.94 63.18
N PHE A 201 -74.22 2.29 62.61
CA PHE A 201 -73.67 1.64 61.42
C PHE A 201 -72.57 0.64 61.75
N VAL A 202 -72.54 -0.45 61.01
CA VAL A 202 -71.37 -1.34 60.89
C VAL A 202 -70.83 -1.18 59.48
N THR A 203 -69.61 -0.65 59.36
CA THR A 203 -68.91 -0.47 58.09
C THR A 203 -67.82 -1.52 57.96
N VAL A 204 -67.96 -2.42 56.98
CA VAL A 204 -66.90 -3.37 56.63
C VAL A 204 -66.07 -2.80 55.49
N GLN A 205 -64.76 -2.69 55.69
CA GLN A 205 -63.79 -2.23 54.70
C GLN A 205 -62.84 -3.37 54.31
N ASP A 206 -62.23 -3.28 53.15
CA ASP A 206 -61.25 -4.27 52.71
C ASP A 206 -59.84 -3.68 52.78
N ASP A 207 -58.98 -4.37 53.53
CA ASP A 207 -57.58 -3.98 53.79
C ASP A 207 -56.59 -5.06 53.28
N GLU A 208 -57.08 -6.12 52.63
CA GLU A 208 -56.21 -7.14 52.02
C GLU A 208 -55.77 -6.67 50.63
N ALA A 209 -54.46 -6.79 50.33
CA ALA A 209 -53.97 -6.46 49.00
C ALA A 209 -54.23 -7.59 48.00
N PRO A 210 -54.48 -7.28 46.72
CA PRO A 210 -54.65 -8.29 45.69
C PRO A 210 -53.36 -9.09 45.51
N VAL A 211 -53.45 -10.35 45.11
CA VAL A 211 -52.28 -11.19 44.81
C VAL A 211 -51.98 -11.16 43.32
N LEU A 212 -50.88 -10.52 42.92
CA LEU A 212 -50.43 -10.47 41.52
C LEU A 212 -49.57 -11.69 41.16
N ALA A 213 -49.95 -12.44 40.13
CA ALA A 213 -49.19 -13.55 39.56
C ALA A 213 -48.44 -13.10 38.30
N MET A 214 -47.10 -13.15 38.35
CA MET A 214 -46.22 -12.65 37.28
C MET A 214 -45.76 -13.72 36.30
N THR A 215 -45.35 -13.27 35.11
CA THR A 215 -44.64 -14.07 34.11
C THR A 215 -43.18 -14.30 34.49
N ALA A 216 -42.57 -15.36 33.97
CA ALA A 216 -41.13 -15.58 34.09
C ALA A 216 -40.32 -14.53 33.33
N ASN A 217 -39.04 -14.36 33.70
CA ASN A 217 -38.10 -13.54 32.96
C ASN A 217 -37.90 -14.09 31.53
N ILE A 218 -37.64 -13.20 30.58
CA ILE A 218 -37.46 -13.53 29.15
C ILE A 218 -36.02 -13.26 28.75
N SER A 219 -35.41 -14.16 27.99
CA SER A 219 -34.09 -13.96 27.37
C SER A 219 -34.22 -14.18 25.87
N THR A 220 -33.75 -13.22 25.06
CA THR A 220 -33.78 -13.29 23.60
C THR A 220 -32.53 -12.62 23.00
N SER A 221 -32.32 -12.80 21.69
CA SER A 221 -31.36 -12.00 20.92
C SER A 221 -32.07 -10.85 20.21
N THR A 222 -31.31 -9.86 19.74
CA THR A 222 -31.75 -8.84 18.79
C THR A 222 -32.35 -9.45 17.53
N ASP A 223 -33.26 -8.70 16.89
CA ASP A 223 -33.70 -9.00 15.53
C ASP A 223 -32.60 -8.63 14.52
N PRO A 224 -32.42 -9.38 13.42
CA PRO A 224 -31.29 -9.19 12.50
C PRO A 224 -31.14 -7.75 12.01
N GLY A 225 -29.96 -7.16 12.27
CA GLY A 225 -29.62 -5.80 11.87
C GLY A 225 -30.30 -4.68 12.67
N LEU A 226 -31.01 -5.00 13.75
CA LEU A 226 -31.65 -4.03 14.65
C LEU A 226 -31.03 -4.08 16.04
N ALA A 227 -30.97 -2.94 16.73
CA ALA A 227 -30.45 -2.82 18.11
C ALA A 227 -31.45 -3.30 19.19
N THR A 228 -32.52 -3.96 18.76
CA THR A 228 -33.68 -4.30 19.58
C THR A 228 -34.22 -5.67 19.22
N ALA A 229 -34.97 -6.27 20.13
CA ALA A 229 -35.76 -7.46 19.88
C ALA A 229 -37.24 -7.17 20.09
N ASN A 230 -38.10 -7.60 19.18
CA ASN A 230 -39.54 -7.55 19.41
C ASN A 230 -39.96 -8.65 20.40
N VAL A 231 -40.43 -8.28 21.60
CA VAL A 231 -40.75 -9.24 22.66
C VAL A 231 -42.23 -9.21 23.00
N THR A 232 -42.87 -10.38 22.91
CA THR A 232 -44.25 -10.59 23.38
C THR A 232 -44.23 -11.35 24.70
N TYR A 233 -45.03 -10.87 25.66
CA TYR A 233 -45.24 -11.50 26.97
C TYR A 233 -46.72 -11.51 27.35
N ALA A 234 -47.14 -12.50 28.14
CA ALA A 234 -48.52 -12.61 28.60
C ALA A 234 -48.82 -11.53 29.66
N THR A 235 -50.03 -10.96 29.62
CA THR A 235 -50.48 -10.03 30.66
C THR A 235 -50.59 -10.77 32.01
N PRO A 236 -49.95 -10.29 33.09
CA PRO A 236 -50.08 -10.86 34.43
C PRO A 236 -51.53 -10.90 34.91
N THR A 237 -51.86 -11.87 35.75
CA THR A 237 -53.20 -12.03 36.34
C THR A 237 -53.16 -11.73 37.84
N ALA A 238 -54.26 -11.22 38.39
CA ALA A 238 -54.38 -10.98 39.83
C ALA A 238 -55.71 -11.52 40.37
N THR A 239 -55.72 -11.90 41.64
CA THR A 239 -56.90 -12.38 42.37
C THR A 239 -56.97 -11.70 43.73
N ASP A 240 -58.18 -11.53 44.24
CA ASP A 240 -58.41 -10.85 45.51
C ASP A 240 -59.63 -11.43 46.25
N ASN A 241 -59.77 -11.15 47.54
CA ASN A 241 -60.90 -11.57 48.38
C ASN A 241 -62.21 -10.86 47.96
N VAL A 242 -62.12 -9.66 47.37
CA VAL A 242 -63.23 -8.90 46.80
C VAL A 242 -63.14 -8.81 45.26
N PRO A 243 -64.27 -8.85 44.54
CA PRO A 243 -64.26 -8.71 43.09
C PRO A 243 -63.95 -7.26 42.68
N GLY A 244 -63.23 -7.07 41.57
CA GLY A 244 -62.94 -5.74 41.02
C GLY A 244 -61.46 -5.42 40.85
N VAL A 245 -60.56 -6.39 41.07
CA VAL A 245 -59.13 -6.20 40.82
C VAL A 245 -58.84 -5.81 39.36
N THR A 246 -58.03 -4.78 39.20
CA THR A 246 -57.50 -4.31 37.92
C THR A 246 -55.99 -4.52 37.88
N VAL A 247 -55.44 -4.88 36.72
CA VAL A 247 -53.99 -5.03 36.52
C VAL A 247 -53.54 -4.04 35.46
N ALA A 248 -52.55 -3.21 35.79
CA ALA A 248 -51.99 -2.22 34.87
C ALA A 248 -50.46 -2.32 34.82
N ARG A 249 -49.87 -2.14 33.63
CA ARG A 249 -48.43 -1.92 33.49
C ARG A 249 -48.11 -0.50 33.95
N ILE A 250 -47.25 -0.37 34.94
CA ILE A 250 -46.86 0.94 35.51
C ILE A 250 -45.46 1.38 35.08
N ALA A 251 -44.62 0.46 34.62
CA ALA A 251 -43.30 0.77 34.07
C ALA A 251 -42.83 -0.29 33.05
N GLY A 252 -41.93 0.12 32.16
CA GLY A 252 -41.36 -0.74 31.11
C GLY A 252 -42.14 -0.74 29.78
N PRO A 253 -41.55 -1.29 28.71
CA PRO A 253 -42.17 -1.39 27.39
C PRO A 253 -43.40 -2.31 27.37
N ALA A 254 -44.20 -2.23 26.31
CA ALA A 254 -45.40 -3.04 26.16
C ALA A 254 -45.11 -4.44 25.59
N SER A 255 -46.04 -5.36 25.76
CA SER A 255 -45.98 -6.64 25.03
C SER A 255 -46.11 -6.36 23.53
N GLY A 256 -45.20 -6.94 22.74
CA GLY A 256 -45.08 -6.73 21.29
C GLY A 256 -44.35 -5.46 20.88
N SER A 257 -43.72 -4.73 21.82
CA SER A 257 -42.82 -3.62 21.48
C SER A 257 -41.36 -4.07 21.43
N ASP A 258 -40.51 -3.18 20.94
CA ASP A 258 -39.07 -3.39 20.82
C ASP A 258 -38.36 -3.16 22.16
N PHE A 259 -37.56 -4.13 22.58
CA PHE A 259 -36.73 -4.08 23.76
C PHE A 259 -35.27 -3.87 23.35
N PRO A 260 -34.56 -2.88 23.94
CA PRO A 260 -33.16 -2.63 23.61
C PRO A 260 -32.24 -3.72 24.18
N ILE A 261 -31.04 -3.83 23.60
CA ILE A 261 -29.94 -4.66 24.15
C ILE A 261 -29.71 -4.34 25.62
N GLY A 262 -29.52 -5.38 26.43
CA GLY A 262 -29.36 -5.31 27.88
C GLY A 262 -30.58 -5.79 28.64
N GLU A 263 -30.64 -5.44 29.93
CA GLU A 263 -31.74 -5.82 30.81
C GLU A 263 -32.78 -4.69 30.90
N THR A 264 -34.03 -5.00 30.58
CA THR A 264 -35.18 -4.11 30.74
C THR A 264 -36.15 -4.69 31.76
N THR A 265 -36.51 -3.90 32.77
CA THR A 265 -37.49 -4.29 33.79
C THR A 265 -38.89 -3.85 33.40
N VAL A 266 -39.88 -4.75 33.50
CA VAL A 266 -41.31 -4.45 33.29
C VAL A 266 -42.05 -4.64 34.60
N THR A 267 -42.78 -3.61 35.04
CA THR A 267 -43.48 -3.61 36.33
C THR A 267 -44.98 -3.48 36.13
N HIS A 268 -45.74 -4.34 36.82
CA HIS A 268 -47.19 -4.30 36.86
C HIS A 268 -47.68 -4.07 38.29
N ARG A 269 -48.82 -3.39 38.38
CA ARG A 269 -49.56 -3.13 39.62
C ARG A 269 -50.94 -3.77 39.52
N ALA A 270 -51.30 -4.59 40.50
CA ALA A 270 -52.68 -4.94 40.77
C ALA A 270 -53.29 -3.91 41.72
N THR A 271 -54.54 -3.53 41.51
CA THR A 271 -55.30 -2.64 42.41
C THR A 271 -56.71 -3.18 42.56
N ASP A 272 -57.13 -3.47 43.79
CA ASP A 272 -58.50 -3.90 44.10
C ASP A 272 -59.50 -2.72 44.12
N ALA A 273 -60.75 -3.00 44.51
CA ALA A 273 -61.81 -2.00 44.56
C ALA A 273 -61.72 -1.05 45.78
N ALA A 274 -61.03 -1.46 46.85
CA ALA A 274 -60.79 -0.66 48.05
C ALA A 274 -59.56 0.25 47.91
N GLY A 275 -58.72 -0.01 46.91
CA GLY A 275 -57.52 0.74 46.58
C GLY A 275 -56.22 0.12 47.11
N ASN A 276 -56.24 -1.11 47.64
CA ASN A 276 -55.00 -1.79 48.02
C ASN A 276 -54.28 -2.31 46.76
N THR A 277 -52.95 -2.45 46.84
CA THR A 277 -52.10 -2.68 45.67
C THR A 277 -51.00 -3.72 45.90
N ASP A 278 -50.68 -4.51 44.86
CA ASP A 278 -49.50 -5.38 44.81
C ASP A 278 -48.70 -5.11 43.52
N ASP A 279 -47.40 -4.82 43.69
CA ASP A 279 -46.48 -4.47 42.61
C ASP A 279 -45.44 -5.56 42.43
N LYS A 280 -45.30 -6.06 41.20
CA LYS A 280 -44.23 -7.00 40.86
C LYS A 280 -43.62 -6.69 39.50
N SER A 281 -42.38 -7.15 39.32
CA SER A 281 -41.62 -6.97 38.08
C SER A 281 -41.06 -8.30 37.55
N PHE A 282 -40.86 -8.37 36.23
CA PHE A 282 -40.02 -9.38 35.56
C PHE A 282 -39.00 -8.65 34.67
N THR A 283 -37.93 -9.35 34.29
CA THR A 283 -36.90 -8.80 33.41
C THR A 283 -36.95 -9.42 32.01
N VAL A 284 -36.63 -8.59 31.01
CA VAL A 284 -36.37 -9.00 29.63
C VAL A 284 -34.89 -8.72 29.37
N THR A 285 -34.11 -9.75 29.07
CA THR A 285 -32.70 -9.63 28.69
C THR A 285 -32.56 -9.83 27.19
N VAL A 286 -32.13 -8.79 26.48
CA VAL A 286 -31.81 -8.85 25.06
C VAL A 286 -30.31 -8.89 24.89
N SER A 287 -29.80 -9.94 24.25
CA SER A 287 -28.39 -10.09 23.89
C SER A 287 -28.17 -9.76 22.42
N ASP A 288 -26.99 -9.27 22.08
CA ASP A 288 -26.59 -9.14 20.69
C ASP A 288 -25.94 -10.44 20.21
N ASN A 289 -26.20 -10.82 18.97
CA ASN A 289 -25.67 -12.00 18.32
C ASN A 289 -25.27 -11.76 16.86
N ASP A 290 -25.33 -10.51 16.38
CA ASP A 290 -24.92 -10.13 15.03
C ASP A 290 -23.48 -9.59 15.10
N PRO A 291 -22.48 -10.24 14.49
CA PRO A 291 -21.11 -9.72 14.51
C PRO A 291 -20.98 -8.42 13.70
N PRO A 292 -19.96 -7.57 14.00
CA PRO A 292 -19.72 -6.35 13.26
C PRO A 292 -19.49 -6.60 11.77
N VAL A 293 -19.88 -5.64 10.94
CA VAL A 293 -19.69 -5.69 9.48
C VAL A 293 -18.78 -4.55 9.03
N PHE A 294 -17.74 -4.87 8.24
CA PHE A 294 -16.91 -3.86 7.58
C PHE A 294 -17.68 -3.19 6.43
N GLY A 295 -17.64 -1.85 6.37
CA GLY A 295 -18.35 -1.07 5.36
C GLY A 295 -17.80 -1.21 3.93
N SER A 296 -16.57 -1.69 3.79
CA SER A 296 -15.95 -2.02 2.50
C SER A 296 -14.90 -3.10 2.65
N THR A 297 -14.58 -3.79 1.55
CA THR A 297 -13.39 -4.63 1.46
C THR A 297 -12.17 -3.79 1.08
N GLN A 298 -10.97 -4.30 1.38
CA GLN A 298 -9.71 -3.73 0.92
C GLN A 298 -9.10 -4.67 -0.11
N ALA A 299 -8.82 -4.16 -1.31
CA ALA A 299 -8.11 -4.93 -2.33
C ALA A 299 -6.63 -5.10 -1.96
N ASP A 300 -6.04 -6.19 -2.43
CA ASP A 300 -4.59 -6.41 -2.37
C ASP A 300 -3.84 -5.23 -3.02
N ILE A 301 -2.68 -4.89 -2.45
CA ILE A 301 -1.87 -3.76 -2.88
C ILE A 301 -0.57 -4.30 -3.47
N ASN A 302 -0.28 -3.92 -4.72
CA ASN A 302 0.98 -4.24 -5.39
C ASN A 302 1.79 -2.96 -5.56
N VAL A 303 3.02 -2.96 -5.03
CA VAL A 303 3.97 -1.84 -5.17
C VAL A 303 5.29 -2.38 -5.68
N GLU A 304 5.96 -1.60 -6.52
CA GLU A 304 7.31 -1.91 -6.98
C GLU A 304 8.34 -1.03 -6.25
N THR A 305 9.52 -1.58 -6.02
CA THR A 305 10.69 -0.85 -5.53
C THR A 305 11.92 -1.23 -6.36
N ASP A 306 12.96 -0.40 -6.34
CA ASP A 306 14.19 -0.69 -7.08
C ASP A 306 14.86 -1.98 -6.54
N PHE A 307 15.58 -2.72 -7.40
CA PHE A 307 16.21 -3.99 -7.02
C PHE A 307 17.20 -3.89 -5.84
N ASN A 308 17.75 -2.71 -5.60
CA ASN A 308 18.70 -2.43 -4.52
C ASN A 308 18.01 -1.96 -3.23
N GLN A 309 16.67 -1.85 -3.23
CA GLN A 309 15.87 -1.54 -2.06
C GLN A 309 15.29 -2.82 -1.46
N THR A 310 15.18 -2.86 -0.13
CA THR A 310 14.63 -4.01 0.59
C THR A 310 13.16 -3.82 0.97
N SER A 311 12.58 -2.65 0.70
CA SER A 311 11.21 -2.29 1.09
C SER A 311 10.61 -1.17 0.23
N ALA A 312 9.30 -0.98 0.32
CA ALA A 312 8.57 0.17 -0.22
C ALA A 312 7.64 0.76 0.84
N VAL A 313 7.44 2.08 0.84
CA VAL A 313 6.45 2.72 1.70
C VAL A 313 5.05 2.52 1.10
N VAL A 314 4.12 1.98 1.88
CA VAL A 314 2.76 1.67 1.41
C VAL A 314 1.74 2.36 2.29
N THR A 315 0.78 3.04 1.65
CA THR A 315 -0.33 3.72 2.33
C THR A 315 -1.66 3.06 1.97
N PHE A 316 -2.49 2.83 2.97
CA PHE A 316 -3.88 2.39 2.86
C PHE A 316 -4.75 3.11 3.90
N SER A 317 -6.05 3.19 3.65
CA SER A 317 -7.01 3.75 4.60
C SER A 317 -7.33 2.75 5.71
N THR A 318 -7.48 3.24 6.95
CA THR A 318 -8.05 2.43 8.03
C THR A 318 -9.50 2.08 7.69
N PRO A 319 -9.89 0.80 7.70
CA PRO A 319 -11.26 0.39 7.38
C PRO A 319 -12.23 0.83 8.49
N THR A 320 -13.50 1.00 8.13
CA THR A 320 -14.58 1.30 9.08
C THR A 320 -15.51 0.10 9.19
N ALA A 321 -16.01 -0.18 10.39
CA ALA A 321 -17.01 -1.21 10.65
C ALA A 321 -18.19 -0.61 11.41
N SER A 322 -19.36 -1.25 11.27
CA SER A 322 -20.60 -0.87 11.94
C SER A 322 -21.29 -2.10 12.49
N ASP A 323 -22.04 -1.89 13.56
CA ASP A 323 -22.79 -2.94 14.23
C ASP A 323 -24.11 -2.39 14.81
N ASN A 324 -25.10 -3.26 15.04
CA ASN A 324 -26.39 -2.89 15.62
C ASN A 324 -26.29 -2.60 17.13
N SER A 325 -25.28 -3.13 17.85
CA SER A 325 -25.09 -2.92 19.29
C SER A 325 -24.34 -1.63 19.64
N GLY A 326 -23.84 -0.89 18.65
CA GLY A 326 -23.32 0.47 18.84
C GLY A 326 -22.00 0.76 18.11
N THR A 327 -21.10 1.47 18.80
CA THR A 327 -19.80 1.87 18.22
C THR A 327 -18.83 0.70 18.25
N VAL A 328 -18.28 0.37 17.08
CA VAL A 328 -17.32 -0.73 16.89
C VAL A 328 -15.89 -0.22 17.05
N ASP A 329 -15.06 -0.96 17.77
CA ASP A 329 -13.61 -0.73 17.83
C ASP A 329 -12.91 -1.48 16.69
N VAL A 330 -12.13 -0.78 15.87
CA VAL A 330 -11.41 -1.35 14.73
C VAL A 330 -9.91 -1.21 14.98
N THR A 331 -9.24 -2.35 15.17
CA THR A 331 -7.81 -2.39 15.47
C THR A 331 -7.06 -3.18 14.40
N GLN A 332 -5.86 -2.70 14.04
CA GLN A 332 -4.97 -3.47 13.18
C GLN A 332 -4.28 -4.55 14.03
N THR A 333 -4.56 -5.82 13.75
CA THR A 333 -4.06 -6.96 14.51
C THR A 333 -2.82 -7.59 13.88
N ARG A 334 -2.55 -7.32 12.59
CA ARG A 334 -1.38 -7.85 11.89
C ARG A 334 -0.85 -6.93 10.80
N GLY A 335 0.46 -7.04 10.55
CA GLY A 335 1.17 -6.33 9.49
C GLY A 335 1.67 -4.93 9.90
N PRO A 336 2.56 -4.31 9.10
CA PRO A 336 3.00 -2.93 9.30
C PRO A 336 1.86 -1.92 9.14
N SER A 337 1.96 -0.75 9.78
CA SER A 337 0.96 0.32 9.70
C SER A 337 0.98 1.04 8.35
N SER A 338 -0.14 1.67 7.99
CA SER A 338 -0.22 2.54 6.81
C SER A 338 0.84 3.66 6.88
N GLY A 339 1.55 3.88 5.77
CA GLY A 339 2.66 4.84 5.67
C GLY A 339 4.01 4.33 6.15
N SER A 340 4.10 3.07 6.59
CA SER A 340 5.37 2.44 6.96
C SER A 340 6.01 1.67 5.80
N ALA A 341 7.25 1.22 6.00
CA ALA A 341 7.99 0.44 5.01
C ALA A 341 7.60 -1.05 5.08
N PHE A 342 7.13 -1.58 3.96
CA PHE A 342 6.82 -3.00 3.76
C PHE A 342 8.00 -3.70 3.08
N PRO A 343 8.48 -4.84 3.60
CA PRO A 343 9.59 -5.58 2.99
C PRO A 343 9.18 -6.16 1.62
N VAL A 344 10.18 -6.37 0.75
CA VAL A 344 10.02 -7.13 -0.50
C VAL A 344 9.43 -8.51 -0.21
N GLY A 345 8.43 -8.91 -0.99
CA GLY A 345 7.62 -10.11 -0.80
C GLY A 345 6.17 -9.77 -0.47
N THR A 346 5.42 -10.75 0.03
CA THR A 346 4.01 -10.60 0.39
C THR A 346 3.83 -10.51 1.90
N THR A 347 3.21 -9.44 2.36
CA THR A 347 2.86 -9.18 3.76
C THR A 347 1.35 -9.12 3.90
N LEU A 348 0.77 -9.99 4.73
CA LEU A 348 -0.65 -9.97 5.07
C LEU A 348 -0.92 -8.94 6.17
N VAL A 349 -1.82 -8.00 5.87
CA VAL A 349 -2.37 -7.01 6.81
C VAL A 349 -3.75 -7.49 7.27
N GLU A 350 -4.02 -7.36 8.57
CA GLU A 350 -5.27 -7.78 9.19
C GLU A 350 -5.81 -6.71 10.13
N PHE A 351 -7.12 -6.49 10.03
CA PHE A 351 -7.91 -5.69 10.95
C PHE A 351 -8.96 -6.55 11.63
N THR A 352 -9.17 -6.33 12.92
CA THR A 352 -10.24 -6.94 13.70
C THR A 352 -11.19 -5.84 14.17
N ALA A 353 -12.46 -5.97 13.81
CA ALA A 353 -13.56 -5.16 14.31
C ALA A 353 -14.19 -5.90 15.50
N THR A 354 -14.37 -5.21 16.63
CA THR A 354 -15.01 -5.75 17.85
C THR A 354 -16.15 -4.83 18.27
N ASP A 355 -17.36 -5.37 18.42
CA ASP A 355 -18.51 -4.60 18.92
C ASP A 355 -18.48 -4.45 20.46
N PRO A 356 -19.41 -3.66 21.06
CA PRO A 356 -19.56 -3.55 22.51
C PRO A 356 -19.91 -4.85 23.25
N THR A 357 -20.45 -5.88 22.58
CA THR A 357 -20.83 -7.16 23.19
C THR A 357 -19.73 -8.21 23.12
N GLY A 358 -18.65 -7.92 22.39
CA GLY A 358 -17.45 -8.72 22.25
C GLY A 358 -17.42 -9.63 21.03
N LEU A 359 -18.37 -9.53 20.10
CA LEU A 359 -18.29 -10.28 18.84
C LEU A 359 -17.30 -9.60 17.90
N THR A 360 -16.64 -10.42 17.08
CA THR A 360 -15.53 -9.96 16.23
C THR A 360 -15.65 -10.44 14.80
N THR A 361 -15.25 -9.57 13.86
CA THR A 361 -15.08 -9.90 12.44
C THR A 361 -13.70 -9.44 11.97
N THR A 362 -13.08 -10.18 11.05
CA THR A 362 -11.76 -9.84 10.50
C THR A 362 -11.82 -9.40 9.04
N LEU A 363 -10.98 -8.43 8.68
CA LEU A 363 -10.71 -8.01 7.31
C LEU A 363 -9.23 -8.23 7.00
N GLN A 364 -8.93 -8.86 5.87
CA GLN A 364 -7.59 -9.21 5.45
C GLN A 364 -7.32 -8.78 4.01
N PHE A 365 -6.10 -8.33 3.75
CA PHE A 365 -5.58 -8.08 2.40
C PHE A 365 -4.05 -8.24 2.37
N ASN A 366 -3.52 -8.55 1.19
CA ASN A 366 -2.09 -8.69 1.00
C ASN A 366 -1.46 -7.41 0.46
N VAL A 367 -0.28 -7.07 0.96
CA VAL A 367 0.63 -6.08 0.36
C VAL A 367 1.79 -6.85 -0.25
N THR A 368 1.91 -6.81 -1.57
CA THR A 368 3.01 -7.44 -2.31
C THR A 368 3.96 -6.37 -2.83
N VAL A 369 5.18 -6.36 -2.31
CA VAL A 369 6.26 -5.50 -2.78
C VAL A 369 7.18 -6.32 -3.68
N SER A 370 7.21 -6.00 -4.97
CA SER A 370 8.11 -6.64 -5.94
C SER A 370 9.28 -5.73 -6.30
N THR A 371 10.42 -6.31 -6.65
CA THR A 371 11.57 -5.55 -7.15
C THR A 371 11.48 -5.33 -8.66
N ILE A 372 11.89 -4.15 -9.12
CA ILE A 372 12.07 -3.86 -10.54
C ILE A 372 13.35 -4.59 -10.99
N PRO A 373 13.30 -5.44 -12.04
CA PRO A 373 14.49 -6.12 -12.53
C PRO A 373 15.60 -5.13 -12.95
N PRO A 374 16.85 -5.32 -12.49
CA PRO A 374 17.94 -4.40 -12.76
C PRO A 374 18.35 -4.40 -14.24
N GLY A 375 18.88 -3.27 -14.70
CA GLY A 375 19.73 -3.25 -15.89
C GLY A 375 21.10 -3.84 -15.56
N THR A 376 21.65 -4.67 -16.43
CA THR A 376 22.95 -5.33 -16.24
C THR A 376 23.90 -4.98 -17.37
N VAL A 377 25.16 -4.65 -17.07
CA VAL A 377 26.22 -4.50 -18.08
C VAL A 377 27.46 -5.27 -17.71
N THR A 378 28.11 -5.83 -18.72
CA THR A 378 29.48 -6.37 -18.61
C THR A 378 30.39 -5.59 -19.55
N PHE A 379 31.47 -5.04 -19.01
CA PHE A 379 32.54 -4.48 -19.81
C PHE A 379 33.57 -5.56 -20.11
N ILE A 380 33.83 -5.79 -21.40
CA ILE A 380 34.87 -6.68 -21.88
C ILE A 380 35.94 -5.81 -22.52
N VAL A 381 37.20 -6.07 -22.17
CA VAL A 381 38.34 -5.43 -22.82
C VAL A 381 39.21 -6.52 -23.41
N ASN A 382 39.42 -6.45 -24.72
CA ASN A 382 40.31 -7.33 -25.44
C ASN A 382 41.57 -6.55 -25.82
N SER A 383 42.74 -7.13 -25.54
CA SER A 383 44.03 -6.55 -25.89
C SER A 383 45.10 -7.63 -26.03
N PRO A 384 45.98 -7.55 -27.04
CA PRO A 384 47.14 -8.43 -27.12
C PRO A 384 48.14 -8.19 -25.97
N ASP A 385 48.13 -6.97 -25.41
CA ASP A 385 49.05 -6.55 -24.36
C ASP A 385 48.37 -6.47 -22.99
N ASN A 386 49.15 -6.67 -21.94
CA ASN A 386 48.65 -6.53 -20.58
C ASN A 386 48.46 -5.06 -20.22
N GLY A 387 47.32 -4.73 -19.62
CA GLY A 387 46.98 -3.37 -19.22
C GLY A 387 45.69 -3.32 -18.42
N THR A 388 45.45 -2.19 -17.75
CA THR A 388 44.23 -1.98 -16.95
C THR A 388 43.42 -0.81 -17.49
N VAL A 389 42.21 -1.08 -17.95
CA VAL A 389 41.25 -0.05 -18.33
C VAL A 389 40.37 0.27 -17.14
N THR A 390 40.27 1.55 -16.81
CA THR A 390 39.42 2.03 -15.70
C THR A 390 38.09 2.53 -16.27
N PHE A 391 37.00 2.29 -15.57
CA PHE A 391 35.67 2.80 -15.89
C PHE A 391 35.18 3.67 -14.73
N SER A 392 34.58 4.82 -15.04
CA SER A 392 34.17 5.82 -14.06
C SER A 392 32.86 6.50 -14.45
N SER A 393 31.96 6.67 -13.49
CA SER A 393 30.67 7.35 -13.61
C SER A 393 30.25 7.99 -12.29
N ALA A 394 29.26 8.88 -12.34
CA ALA A 394 28.57 9.36 -11.14
C ALA A 394 27.86 8.22 -10.39
N THR A 395 27.45 7.18 -11.10
CA THR A 395 26.87 5.97 -10.52
C THR A 395 27.98 5.00 -10.10
N ALA A 396 28.17 4.84 -8.79
CA ALA A 396 29.27 4.06 -8.21
C ALA A 396 29.37 2.61 -8.71
N ALA A 397 28.26 2.01 -9.14
CA ALA A 397 28.25 0.65 -9.68
C ALA A 397 29.11 0.48 -10.96
N PHE A 398 29.37 1.56 -11.71
CA PHE A 398 30.25 1.52 -12.88
C PHE A 398 31.72 1.79 -12.56
N ASN A 399 32.06 2.20 -11.33
CA ASN A 399 33.42 2.53 -10.95
C ASN A 399 34.20 1.24 -10.72
N THR A 400 34.86 0.76 -11.77
CA THR A 400 35.57 -0.52 -11.79
C THR A 400 36.83 -0.44 -12.65
N ALA A 401 37.70 -1.43 -12.52
CA ALA A 401 38.88 -1.57 -13.36
C ALA A 401 38.91 -2.96 -13.97
N VAL A 402 39.14 -3.03 -15.27
CA VAL A 402 39.27 -4.27 -16.03
C VAL A 402 40.75 -4.46 -16.37
N SER A 403 41.38 -5.42 -15.71
CA SER A 403 42.76 -5.81 -16.04
C SER A 403 42.73 -6.90 -17.10
N VAL A 404 43.49 -6.68 -18.17
CA VAL A 404 43.70 -7.64 -19.25
C VAL A 404 45.01 -8.37 -18.97
N ILE A 405 44.93 -9.69 -18.82
CA ILE A 405 46.10 -10.57 -18.71
C ILE A 405 45.88 -11.72 -19.70
N GLY A 406 46.71 -11.80 -20.74
CA GLY A 406 46.63 -12.88 -21.73
C GLY A 406 45.43 -12.79 -22.68
N GLY A 407 45.04 -11.58 -23.11
CA GLY A 407 44.11 -11.38 -24.23
C GLY A 407 42.80 -10.67 -23.88
N THR A 408 42.14 -11.06 -22.79
CA THR A 408 40.81 -10.54 -22.43
C THR A 408 40.68 -10.29 -20.93
N GLY A 409 40.05 -9.16 -20.57
CA GLY A 409 39.58 -8.85 -19.23
C GLY A 409 38.08 -8.61 -19.20
N SER A 410 37.45 -8.81 -18.03
CA SER A 410 36.02 -8.55 -17.82
C SER A 410 35.77 -7.88 -16.46
N SER A 411 34.80 -6.97 -16.41
CA SER A 411 34.29 -6.39 -15.15
C SER A 411 33.41 -7.35 -14.35
N GLY A 412 32.97 -8.46 -14.97
CA GLY A 412 31.78 -9.18 -14.50
C GLY A 412 30.49 -8.36 -14.67
N PRO A 413 29.33 -8.92 -14.27
CA PRO A 413 28.04 -8.24 -14.37
C PRO A 413 27.92 -7.12 -13.33
N LEU A 414 27.66 -5.91 -13.80
CA LEU A 414 27.37 -4.73 -12.98
C LEU A 414 25.87 -4.42 -13.09
N GLN A 415 25.20 -4.22 -11.97
CA GLN A 415 23.76 -3.97 -11.93
C GLN A 415 23.40 -2.56 -11.49
N VAL A 416 22.44 -1.97 -12.19
CA VAL A 416 21.96 -0.60 -11.95
C VAL A 416 20.45 -0.53 -12.09
N VAL A 417 19.87 0.53 -11.53
CA VAL A 417 18.45 0.84 -11.69
C VAL A 417 18.20 1.21 -13.17
N PRO A 418 17.07 0.85 -13.78
CA PRO A 418 16.73 1.30 -15.13
C PRO A 418 16.86 2.83 -15.28
N GLY A 419 17.49 3.28 -16.36
CA GLY A 419 17.82 4.69 -16.54
C GLY A 419 18.95 4.95 -17.54
N ASN A 420 19.32 6.21 -17.68
CA ASN A 420 20.35 6.68 -18.61
C ASN A 420 21.64 7.02 -17.87
N TYR A 421 22.77 6.53 -18.37
CA TYR A 421 24.07 6.66 -17.74
C TYR A 421 25.13 7.05 -18.75
N THR A 422 26.09 7.85 -18.29
CA THR A 422 27.33 8.13 -19.00
C THR A 422 28.48 7.54 -18.19
N VAL A 423 29.27 6.69 -18.84
CA VAL A 423 30.46 6.06 -18.28
C VAL A 423 31.65 6.55 -19.08
N THR A 424 32.71 6.99 -18.41
CA THR A 424 33.99 7.31 -19.04
C THR A 424 34.95 6.17 -18.80
N TYR A 425 35.88 5.94 -19.72
CA TYR A 425 36.95 4.97 -19.52
C TYR A 425 38.32 5.63 -19.68
N GLY A 426 39.27 5.19 -18.87
CA GLY A 426 40.67 5.60 -18.94
C GLY A 426 41.54 4.43 -19.38
N LEU A 427 42.38 4.67 -20.38
CA LEU A 427 43.34 3.70 -20.89
C LEU A 427 44.71 3.87 -20.19
N PRO A 428 45.51 2.80 -20.08
CA PRO A 428 46.92 2.93 -19.71
C PRO A 428 47.67 3.82 -20.70
N THR A 429 48.77 4.43 -20.25
CA THR A 429 49.65 5.19 -21.13
C THR A 429 50.13 4.32 -22.30
N GLY A 430 50.03 4.86 -23.52
CA GLY A 430 50.42 4.15 -24.75
C GLY A 430 49.32 3.33 -25.42
N PHE A 431 48.17 3.16 -24.76
CA PHE A 431 47.05 2.38 -25.31
C PHE A 431 46.02 3.24 -26.03
N ALA A 432 45.44 2.68 -27.09
CA ALA A 432 44.27 3.24 -27.78
C ALA A 432 43.19 2.17 -27.99
N VAL A 433 41.93 2.60 -28.11
CA VAL A 433 40.82 1.74 -28.54
C VAL A 433 40.78 1.70 -30.06
N THR A 434 40.95 0.50 -30.63
CA THR A 434 40.96 0.26 -32.08
C THR A 434 39.56 -0.01 -32.62
N SER A 435 38.67 -0.57 -31.80
CA SER A 435 37.25 -0.68 -32.09
C SER A 435 36.45 -0.88 -30.80
N ALA A 436 35.17 -0.54 -30.83
CA ALA A 436 34.29 -0.75 -29.69
C ALA A 436 32.88 -1.08 -30.17
N SER A 437 32.17 -1.88 -29.39
CA SER A 437 30.78 -2.22 -29.66
C SER A 437 30.03 -2.51 -28.37
N CYS A 438 28.71 -2.35 -28.40
CA CYS A 438 27.82 -2.87 -27.38
C CYS A 438 26.79 -3.80 -28.03
N SER A 439 26.35 -4.82 -27.29
CA SER A 439 25.38 -5.82 -27.78
C SER A 439 23.97 -5.27 -28.05
N SER A 440 23.71 -4.01 -27.71
CA SER A 440 22.44 -3.31 -27.91
C SER A 440 22.68 -1.93 -28.51
N ALA A 441 21.77 -1.45 -29.36
CA ALA A 441 21.82 -0.11 -29.93
C ALA A 441 21.61 1.01 -28.88
N SER A 442 21.03 0.68 -27.73
CA SER A 442 20.88 1.58 -26.58
C SER A 442 22.18 1.77 -25.79
N GLY A 443 23.22 1.00 -26.11
CA GLY A 443 24.59 1.22 -25.67
C GLY A 443 25.43 1.76 -26.82
N THR A 444 25.99 2.95 -26.67
CA THR A 444 26.88 3.53 -27.68
C THR A 444 28.24 3.84 -27.07
N VAL A 445 29.31 3.59 -27.83
CA VAL A 445 30.69 3.91 -27.43
C VAL A 445 31.21 5.01 -28.33
N ASN A 446 31.73 6.07 -27.72
CA ASN A 446 32.44 7.13 -28.39
C ASN A 446 33.93 7.03 -28.03
N THR A 447 34.75 6.69 -29.04
CA THR A 447 36.20 6.51 -28.88
C THR A 447 36.95 7.84 -28.78
N ALA A 448 36.43 8.91 -29.40
CA ALA A 448 37.04 10.23 -29.36
C ALA A 448 36.93 10.88 -27.97
N THR A 449 35.79 10.71 -27.30
CA THR A 449 35.55 11.26 -25.96
C THR A 449 35.78 10.25 -24.83
N GLN A 450 36.24 9.04 -25.18
CA GLN A 450 36.45 7.91 -24.25
C GLN A 450 35.25 7.69 -23.31
N SER A 451 34.05 7.66 -23.89
CA SER A 451 32.80 7.58 -23.14
C SER A 451 31.81 6.59 -23.73
N LEU A 452 31.03 5.93 -22.87
CA LEU A 452 29.88 5.11 -23.20
C LEU A 452 28.60 5.80 -22.73
N ALA A 453 27.57 5.82 -23.57
CA ALA A 453 26.22 6.17 -23.17
C ALA A 453 25.38 4.90 -23.13
N LEU A 454 24.77 4.61 -21.97
CA LEU A 454 24.01 3.40 -21.69
C LEU A 454 22.60 3.78 -21.24
N SER A 455 21.57 3.21 -21.85
CA SER A 455 20.17 3.40 -21.46
C SER A 455 19.55 2.04 -21.15
N PHE A 456 19.19 1.74 -19.90
CA PHE A 456 18.63 0.45 -19.51
C PHE A 456 17.11 0.54 -19.31
N ALA A 457 16.36 -0.30 -20.02
CA ALA A 457 15.00 -0.66 -19.64
C ALA A 457 15.00 -1.77 -18.56
N ARG A 458 13.81 -2.10 -18.04
CA ARG A 458 13.63 -3.12 -16.98
C ARG A 458 14.20 -4.47 -17.41
N GLY A 459 15.18 -4.99 -16.66
CA GLY A 459 15.77 -6.32 -16.88
C GLY A 459 16.69 -6.45 -18.10
N GLU A 460 17.07 -5.36 -18.76
CA GLU A 460 17.95 -5.43 -19.93
C GLU A 460 19.40 -5.78 -19.55
N THR A 461 20.08 -6.50 -20.44
CA THR A 461 21.48 -6.90 -20.26
C THR A 461 22.31 -6.50 -21.46
N TYR A 462 23.41 -5.77 -21.22
CA TYR A 462 24.35 -5.32 -22.24
C TYR A 462 25.74 -5.92 -22.02
N THR A 463 26.43 -6.17 -23.13
CA THR A 463 27.86 -6.45 -23.15
C THR A 463 28.51 -5.40 -24.01
N CYS A 464 29.37 -4.58 -23.43
CA CYS A 464 30.15 -3.60 -24.17
C CYS A 464 31.60 -4.07 -24.24
N THR A 465 32.11 -4.23 -25.45
CA THR A 465 33.44 -4.76 -25.74
C THR A 465 34.31 -3.64 -26.31
N LEU A 466 35.45 -3.39 -25.69
CA LEU A 466 36.51 -2.53 -26.19
C LEU A 466 37.65 -3.40 -26.73
N GLN A 467 38.06 -3.17 -27.96
CA GLN A 467 39.32 -3.68 -28.50
C GLN A 467 40.37 -2.59 -28.32
N SER A 468 41.46 -2.91 -27.64
CA SER A 468 42.54 -1.98 -27.35
C SER A 468 43.91 -2.60 -27.60
N ALA A 469 44.91 -1.80 -27.93
CA ALA A 469 46.28 -2.26 -28.14
C ALA A 469 47.28 -1.26 -27.57
N ASN A 470 48.47 -1.72 -27.17
CA ASN A 470 49.58 -0.85 -26.80
C ASN A 470 50.24 -0.26 -28.06
N VAL A 471 49.56 0.72 -28.65
CA VAL A 471 49.99 1.36 -29.89
C VAL A 471 51.37 1.99 -29.74
N ALA A 472 51.66 2.66 -28.62
CA ALA A 472 52.97 3.27 -28.42
C ALA A 472 54.11 2.25 -28.42
N GLY A 473 53.92 1.09 -27.79
CA GLY A 473 54.90 0.00 -27.82
C GLY A 473 55.09 -0.57 -29.23
N GLN A 474 54.00 -0.90 -29.91
CA GLN A 474 54.04 -1.50 -31.26
C GLN A 474 54.65 -0.56 -32.30
N THR A 475 54.23 0.71 -32.33
CA THR A 475 54.82 1.74 -33.18
C THR A 475 56.27 2.00 -32.80
N GLY A 476 56.57 1.94 -31.49
CA GLY A 476 57.91 2.07 -30.96
C GLY A 476 58.87 1.05 -31.58
N ASP A 477 58.51 -0.23 -31.42
CA ASP A 477 59.23 -1.38 -31.95
C ASP A 477 59.39 -1.32 -33.47
N GLN A 478 58.32 -0.92 -34.19
CA GLN A 478 58.37 -0.81 -35.65
C GLN A 478 59.32 0.28 -36.13
N ILE A 479 59.27 1.47 -35.55
CA ILE A 479 60.17 2.58 -35.89
C ILE A 479 61.62 2.19 -35.62
N ALA A 480 61.88 1.55 -34.48
CA ALA A 480 63.22 1.15 -34.09
C ALA A 480 63.83 0.13 -35.08
N ASN A 481 63.12 -0.95 -35.40
CA ASN A 481 63.60 -1.97 -36.34
C ASN A 481 63.76 -1.38 -37.75
N PHE A 482 62.80 -0.57 -38.20
CA PHE A 482 62.89 0.12 -39.50
C PHE A 482 64.15 1.00 -39.63
N ILE A 483 64.46 1.80 -38.60
CA ILE A 483 65.65 2.66 -38.61
C ILE A 483 66.93 1.81 -38.60
N GLN A 484 66.99 0.73 -37.82
CA GLN A 484 68.14 -0.18 -37.78
C GLN A 484 68.41 -0.82 -39.15
N THR A 485 67.37 -1.36 -39.78
CA THR A 485 67.46 -1.97 -41.11
C THR A 485 67.96 -0.95 -42.14
N ARG A 486 67.39 0.26 -42.14
CA ARG A 486 67.83 1.34 -43.03
C ARG A 486 69.29 1.73 -42.78
N ALA A 487 69.73 1.79 -41.53
CA ALA A 487 71.12 2.09 -41.16
C ALA A 487 72.09 1.06 -41.75
N GLN A 488 71.80 -0.23 -41.60
CA GLN A 488 72.58 -1.31 -42.21
C GLN A 488 72.65 -1.18 -43.74
N LEU A 489 71.51 -0.92 -44.38
CA LEU A 489 71.43 -0.80 -45.84
C LEU A 489 72.19 0.43 -46.37
N ILE A 490 72.17 1.56 -45.66
CA ILE A 490 72.97 2.75 -46.00
C ILE A 490 74.46 2.44 -45.88
N MET A 491 74.90 1.82 -44.78
CA MET A 491 76.32 1.48 -44.58
C MET A 491 76.80 0.40 -45.57
N GLY A 492 75.93 -0.55 -45.92
CA GLY A 492 76.22 -1.62 -46.88
C GLY A 492 76.28 -1.15 -48.34
N ASN A 493 75.60 -0.06 -48.69
CA ASN A 493 75.54 0.50 -50.05
C ASN A 493 76.32 1.81 -50.20
N ARG A 494 77.39 2.01 -49.42
CA ARG A 494 78.26 3.19 -49.52
C ARG A 494 78.86 3.37 -50.93
N PRO A 495 79.24 4.60 -51.32
CA PRO A 495 79.92 4.87 -52.58
C PRO A 495 81.22 4.09 -52.74
N ASP A 496 81.49 3.63 -53.96
CA ASP A 496 82.73 2.91 -54.29
C ASP A 496 83.98 3.81 -54.15
N GLN A 497 84.92 3.36 -53.32
CA GLN A 497 86.17 4.06 -53.02
C GLN A 497 87.21 3.92 -54.15
N ASN A 498 87.08 2.90 -55.01
CA ASN A 498 88.00 2.64 -56.11
C ASN A 498 88.06 3.80 -57.09
N ARG A 499 86.94 4.50 -57.29
CA ARG A 499 86.87 5.72 -58.10
C ARG A 499 87.84 6.79 -57.59
N ARG A 500 87.84 7.03 -56.26
CA ARG A 500 88.69 8.04 -55.62
C ARG A 500 90.16 7.62 -55.62
N ILE A 501 90.41 6.34 -55.36
CA ILE A 501 91.77 5.76 -55.37
C ILE A 501 92.36 5.79 -56.78
N GLY A 502 91.61 5.37 -57.81
CA GLY A 502 92.01 5.45 -59.22
C GLY A 502 92.34 6.87 -59.64
N ARG A 503 91.56 7.85 -59.18
CA ARG A 503 91.84 9.29 -59.41
C ARG A 503 93.14 9.75 -58.75
N ILE A 504 93.44 9.34 -57.52
CA ILE A 504 94.73 9.63 -56.86
C ILE A 504 95.90 8.91 -57.56
N ASN A 505 95.65 7.75 -58.17
CA ASN A 505 96.63 6.99 -58.96
C ASN A 505 96.88 7.52 -60.37
N GLY A 506 96.10 8.50 -60.83
CA GLY A 506 96.22 9.01 -62.19
C GLY A 506 95.68 8.02 -63.25
N GLU A 507 94.93 7.00 -62.82
CA GLU A 507 94.18 6.11 -63.72
C GLU A 507 92.99 6.89 -64.29
N GLY A 508 93.26 7.70 -65.33
CA GLY A 508 92.24 8.50 -65.95
C GLY A 508 92.65 9.60 -66.92
N ASP A 509 93.90 9.67 -67.36
CA ASP A 509 94.41 10.66 -68.32
C ASP A 509 93.97 10.34 -69.77
N GLN A 510 92.77 10.75 -70.21
CA GLN A 510 92.43 11.19 -71.60
C GLN A 510 91.01 11.85 -71.64
N ASN A 511 90.90 13.05 -72.24
CA ASN A 511 89.75 14.00 -72.29
C ASN A 511 88.48 13.54 -73.06
N GLN A 512 87.23 13.97 -72.63
CA GLN A 512 85.91 14.41 -73.30
C GLN A 512 84.64 13.51 -73.75
N LEU A 513 83.65 13.11 -72.96
CA LEU A 513 82.51 12.24 -73.43
C LEU A 513 81.78 12.55 -74.78
N SER A 514 81.20 11.48 -75.37
CA SER A 514 80.09 11.49 -76.37
C SER A 514 79.18 10.26 -76.15
N PHE A 515 77.85 10.44 -76.03
CA PHE A 515 76.85 9.68 -76.82
C PHE A 515 75.38 10.18 -76.71
N PHE A 516 74.62 9.90 -77.78
CA PHE A 516 73.18 10.06 -78.08
C PHE A 516 72.68 11.42 -78.60
N GLY A 517 72.94 11.65 -79.90
CA GLY A 517 72.50 12.79 -80.68
C GLY A 517 70.97 12.91 -80.84
N ASN A 518 70.36 13.71 -79.97
CA ASN A 518 69.22 14.55 -80.32
C ASN A 518 69.49 15.96 -79.76
N ALA A 519 69.41 16.97 -80.62
CA ALA A 519 69.62 18.36 -80.25
C ALA A 519 68.50 18.86 -79.33
N LEU A 520 68.86 19.54 -78.23
CA LEU A 520 67.92 20.23 -77.35
C LEU A 520 68.30 21.71 -77.17
N THR A 521 67.27 22.54 -77.07
CA THR A 521 67.28 24.01 -77.19
C THR A 521 67.57 24.74 -75.87
N PRO A 522 68.04 26.02 -75.91
CA PRO A 522 68.47 26.75 -74.71
C PRO A 522 67.29 27.15 -73.80
N GLY A 523 67.43 26.93 -72.47
CA GLY A 523 66.56 27.58 -71.47
C GLY A 523 66.17 26.80 -70.20
N GLY A 524 66.60 25.55 -69.98
CA GLY A 524 66.22 24.73 -68.81
C GLY A 524 67.31 24.60 -67.74
N THR A 525 66.91 24.49 -66.47
CA THR A 525 67.76 24.19 -65.31
C THR A 525 68.46 22.81 -65.45
N PRO A 526 69.74 22.65 -65.03
CA PRO A 526 70.59 21.53 -65.46
C PRO A 526 70.38 20.19 -64.73
N ILE A 527 69.52 20.13 -63.70
CA ILE A 527 69.27 18.92 -62.92
C ILE A 527 67.78 18.82 -62.62
N GLY A 528 67.12 17.76 -63.11
CA GLY A 528 65.78 17.37 -62.67
C GLY A 528 65.87 16.06 -61.89
N LEU A 529 65.68 16.14 -60.56
CA LEU A 529 65.51 15.01 -59.66
C LEU A 529 64.03 14.98 -59.25
N GLU A 530 63.30 13.95 -59.69
CA GLU A 530 61.93 13.70 -59.23
C GLU A 530 61.93 12.42 -58.39
N VAL A 531 61.66 12.58 -57.10
CA VAL A 531 61.52 11.46 -56.17
C VAL A 531 60.04 11.35 -55.81
N THR A 532 59.40 10.30 -56.28
CA THR A 532 58.06 9.89 -55.85
C THR A 532 58.15 8.62 -55.03
N ARG A 533 57.08 8.25 -54.33
CA ARG A 533 57.03 7.04 -53.48
C ARG A 533 57.45 5.75 -54.22
N ASN A 534 57.32 5.70 -55.55
CA ASN A 534 57.55 4.50 -56.35
C ASN A 534 58.55 4.71 -57.50
N ARG A 535 59.22 5.87 -57.59
CA ARG A 535 60.09 6.23 -58.72
C ARG A 535 61.11 7.28 -58.34
N ILE A 536 62.38 7.01 -58.60
CA ILE A 536 63.46 8.01 -58.62
C ILE A 536 63.79 8.26 -60.09
N ASP A 537 63.51 9.47 -60.58
CA ASP A 537 63.91 9.90 -61.92
C ASP A 537 65.06 10.89 -61.87
N LEU A 538 66.05 10.63 -62.71
CA LEU A 538 67.18 11.50 -62.93
C LEU A 538 67.17 11.95 -64.39
N SER A 539 67.22 13.26 -64.59
CA SER A 539 67.47 13.85 -65.91
C SER A 539 68.62 14.85 -65.83
N PHE A 540 69.57 14.71 -66.75
CA PHE A 540 70.72 15.60 -66.89
C PHE A 540 70.71 16.28 -68.26
N ALA A 541 71.01 17.59 -68.27
CA ALA A 541 71.36 18.33 -69.47
C ALA A 541 72.78 18.88 -69.31
N SER A 542 73.71 18.48 -70.18
CA SER A 542 75.04 19.09 -70.26
C SER A 542 75.32 19.61 -71.66
N THR A 543 75.88 20.81 -71.75
CA THR A 543 76.53 21.32 -72.98
C THR A 543 78.00 21.54 -72.68
N SER A 544 78.87 21.04 -73.54
CA SER A 544 80.27 21.40 -73.62
C SER A 544 80.43 22.50 -74.66
N ALA A 545 81.09 23.60 -74.29
CA ALA A 545 81.52 24.61 -75.24
C ALA A 545 82.94 25.07 -74.86
N SER A 546 83.94 24.46 -75.48
CA SER A 546 84.96 25.14 -76.29
C SER A 546 86.24 24.31 -76.39
N GLU A 547 86.70 24.16 -77.63
CA GLU A 547 88.03 23.68 -77.98
C GLU A 547 89.08 24.72 -77.57
N ASP A 548 89.99 24.36 -76.67
CA ASP A 548 91.29 25.03 -76.54
C ASP A 548 92.39 24.00 -76.21
N PRO A 549 93.38 23.76 -77.10
CA PRO A 549 94.43 22.76 -76.91
C PRO A 549 95.49 23.13 -75.86
N MET A 550 95.35 24.23 -75.12
CA MET A 550 96.24 24.60 -74.01
C MET A 550 95.51 24.97 -72.71
N SER A 551 94.26 24.52 -72.54
CA SER A 551 93.45 24.78 -71.35
C SER A 551 93.92 23.99 -70.12
N ALA A 552 94.07 24.68 -69.00
CA ALA A 552 94.48 24.15 -67.70
C ALA A 552 93.60 22.97 -67.24
N ARG A 553 94.26 21.97 -66.64
CA ARG A 553 93.66 20.77 -66.04
C ARG A 553 92.57 21.19 -65.05
N SER A 554 91.38 20.62 -65.19
CA SER A 554 90.31 20.76 -64.20
C SER A 554 90.62 19.86 -63.02
N ASP A 555 90.71 20.45 -61.83
CA ASP A 555 90.89 19.72 -60.57
C ASP A 555 89.56 19.12 -60.06
N TRP A 556 88.49 19.13 -60.85
CA TRP A 556 87.12 18.74 -60.46
C TRP A 556 86.58 17.56 -61.26
N ASP A 557 85.99 16.58 -60.56
CA ASP A 557 85.22 15.48 -61.16
C ASP A 557 83.85 15.37 -60.48
N VAL A 558 82.84 14.95 -61.24
CA VAL A 558 81.48 14.69 -60.73
C VAL A 558 81.12 13.24 -60.96
N TRP A 559 80.46 12.63 -59.98
CA TRP A 559 80.14 11.21 -59.99
C TRP A 559 78.73 10.96 -59.48
N PHE A 560 78.16 9.85 -59.96
CA PHE A 560 76.84 9.37 -59.57
C PHE A 560 76.88 7.86 -59.38
N GLU A 561 76.20 7.37 -58.34
CA GLU A 561 76.07 5.94 -58.07
C GLU A 561 74.66 5.65 -57.57
N ALA A 562 74.05 4.58 -58.07
CA ALA A 562 72.75 4.12 -57.62
C ALA A 562 72.83 2.66 -57.21
N SER A 563 72.18 2.32 -56.11
CA SER A 563 72.02 0.94 -55.66
C SER A 563 70.56 0.64 -55.35
N PHE A 564 70.12 -0.56 -55.73
CA PHE A 564 68.83 -1.11 -55.40
C PHE A 564 69.02 -2.43 -54.67
N THR A 565 68.38 -2.57 -53.52
CA THR A 565 68.52 -3.71 -52.63
C THR A 565 67.14 -4.29 -52.32
N ARG A 566 67.01 -5.61 -52.46
CA ARG A 566 65.93 -6.36 -51.81
C ARG A 566 66.50 -7.01 -50.56
N TYR A 567 65.78 -6.94 -49.45
CA TYR A 567 66.25 -7.46 -48.18
C TYR A 567 65.13 -8.16 -47.41
N GLU A 568 65.53 -9.04 -46.51
CA GLU A 568 64.68 -9.68 -45.50
C GLU A 568 65.42 -9.62 -44.16
N THR A 569 64.67 -9.33 -43.10
CA THR A 569 65.15 -9.35 -41.72
C THR A 569 64.25 -10.26 -40.88
N GLY A 570 64.64 -10.55 -39.64
CA GLY A 570 63.74 -11.24 -38.68
C GLY A 570 62.43 -10.51 -38.36
N TYR A 571 62.27 -9.23 -38.78
CA TYR A 571 61.11 -8.38 -38.46
C TYR A 571 60.28 -8.03 -39.69
N GLY A 572 60.96 -7.70 -40.78
CA GLY A 572 60.33 -7.18 -42.00
C GLY A 572 61.11 -7.54 -43.26
N GLU A 573 60.41 -7.50 -44.38
CA GLU A 573 60.99 -7.64 -45.73
C GLU A 573 60.69 -6.39 -46.56
N GLY A 574 61.55 -6.09 -47.54
CA GLY A 574 61.41 -4.82 -48.23
C GLY A 574 62.34 -4.57 -49.41
N GLN A 575 62.23 -3.33 -49.89
CA GLN A 575 63.04 -2.78 -50.97
C GLN A 575 63.67 -1.47 -50.53
N PHE A 576 64.93 -1.29 -50.90
CA PHE A 576 65.72 -0.11 -50.60
C PHE A 576 66.40 0.40 -51.86
N GLY A 577 66.36 1.70 -52.08
CA GLY A 577 67.07 2.37 -53.15
C GLY A 577 67.90 3.50 -52.58
N ILE A 578 69.13 3.64 -53.03
CA ILE A 578 69.99 4.77 -52.65
C ILE A 578 70.68 5.33 -53.89
N LEU A 579 70.67 6.66 -53.96
CA LEU A 579 71.37 7.46 -54.94
C LEU A 579 72.45 8.26 -54.22
N HIS A 580 73.67 8.20 -54.74
CA HIS A 580 74.76 9.08 -54.37
C HIS A 580 75.12 9.97 -55.55
N ALA A 581 75.43 11.23 -55.24
CA ALA A 581 76.04 12.16 -56.16
C ALA A 581 77.12 12.94 -55.42
N GLY A 582 78.19 13.31 -56.11
CA GLY A 582 79.18 14.17 -55.48
C GLY A 582 80.13 14.81 -56.46
N ALA A 583 80.92 15.74 -55.92
CA ALA A 583 81.98 16.40 -56.62
C ALA A 583 83.26 16.28 -55.81
N ASP A 584 84.34 15.82 -56.44
CA ASP A 584 85.65 15.82 -55.80
C ASP A 584 86.59 16.87 -56.40
N HIS A 585 87.34 17.54 -55.53
CA HIS A 585 88.40 18.49 -55.84
C HIS A 585 89.76 17.93 -55.44
N ARG A 586 90.72 17.96 -56.37
CA ARG A 586 92.06 17.42 -56.14
C ARG A 586 92.94 18.41 -55.35
N LEU A 587 93.28 18.06 -54.11
CA LEU A 587 94.21 18.81 -53.26
C LEU A 587 95.66 18.36 -53.53
N GLY A 588 96.15 18.64 -54.73
CA GLY A 588 97.50 18.23 -55.18
C GLY A 588 97.59 16.75 -55.61
N GLN A 589 98.80 16.21 -55.71
CA GLN A 589 98.98 14.89 -56.35
C GLN A 589 98.39 13.72 -55.54
N ASN A 590 98.25 13.88 -54.22
CA ASN A 590 98.03 12.77 -53.28
C ASN A 590 96.72 12.85 -52.49
N ALA A 591 95.88 13.87 -52.69
CA ALA A 591 94.68 14.05 -51.88
C ALA A 591 93.51 14.60 -52.68
N ILE A 592 92.30 14.27 -52.23
CA ILE A 592 91.02 14.70 -52.74
C ILE A 592 90.18 15.19 -51.56
N LEU A 593 89.55 16.35 -51.73
CA LEU A 593 88.48 16.83 -50.87
C LEU A 593 87.23 16.93 -51.72
N GLY A 594 86.14 16.30 -51.30
CA GLY A 594 84.89 16.36 -52.04
C GLY A 594 83.69 16.53 -51.13
N PHE A 595 82.55 16.67 -51.78
CA PHE A 595 81.27 16.85 -51.12
C PHE A 595 80.24 15.93 -51.78
N GLY A 596 79.53 15.17 -50.97
CA GLY A 596 78.57 14.18 -51.42
C GLY A 596 77.17 14.49 -50.90
N VAL A 597 76.18 14.21 -51.73
CA VAL A 597 74.77 14.15 -51.37
C VAL A 597 74.32 12.70 -51.59
N GLN A 598 73.51 12.18 -50.69
CA GLN A 598 72.75 10.97 -50.92
C GLN A 598 71.26 11.20 -50.75
N VAL A 599 70.46 10.43 -51.48
CA VAL A 599 69.02 10.31 -51.30
C VAL A 599 68.68 8.83 -51.27
N ASP A 600 67.93 8.40 -50.27
CA ASP A 600 67.51 7.01 -50.11
C ASP A 600 65.99 6.90 -49.94
N SER A 601 65.45 5.77 -50.36
CA SER A 601 64.04 5.41 -50.31
C SER A 601 63.92 3.97 -49.85
N ILE A 602 63.04 3.71 -48.90
CA ILE A 602 62.84 2.38 -48.31
C ILE A 602 61.34 2.10 -48.13
N HIS A 603 60.96 0.85 -48.36
CA HIS A 603 59.64 0.32 -48.06
C HIS A 603 59.81 -1.04 -47.39
N GLU A 604 59.14 -1.20 -46.24
CA GLU A 604 59.21 -2.37 -45.38
C GLU A 604 57.81 -2.83 -44.98
N ASP A 605 57.56 -4.12 -45.17
CA ASP A 605 56.38 -4.83 -44.67
C ASP A 605 56.80 -5.69 -43.48
N VAL A 606 56.05 -5.64 -42.37
CA VAL A 606 56.33 -6.44 -41.18
C VAL A 606 55.87 -7.88 -41.39
N ILE A 607 56.75 -8.85 -41.18
CA ILE A 607 56.48 -10.27 -41.44
C ILE A 607 55.35 -10.76 -40.51
N GLY A 608 54.31 -11.35 -41.11
CA GLY A 608 53.18 -11.90 -40.36
C GLY A 608 52.18 -10.85 -39.84
N ALA A 609 52.34 -9.57 -40.19
CA ALA A 609 51.42 -8.49 -39.84
C ALA A 609 50.94 -7.72 -41.08
N VAL A 610 49.93 -6.87 -40.91
CA VAL A 610 49.48 -5.92 -41.95
C VAL A 610 50.16 -4.55 -41.83
N SER A 611 51.23 -4.50 -41.04
CA SER A 611 51.92 -3.27 -40.65
C SER A 611 53.00 -2.93 -41.67
N THR A 612 53.12 -1.65 -42.02
CA THR A 612 54.05 -1.19 -43.06
C THR A 612 54.75 0.09 -42.66
N THR A 613 55.99 0.28 -43.12
CA THR A 613 56.74 1.54 -42.97
C THR A 613 57.39 1.91 -44.29
N THR A 614 57.37 3.19 -44.63
CA THR A 614 58.10 3.74 -45.78
C THR A 614 58.86 4.97 -45.37
N GLY A 615 59.98 5.25 -46.06
CA GLY A 615 60.77 6.43 -45.76
C GLY A 615 61.55 6.93 -46.95
N VAL A 616 61.69 8.26 -47.04
CA VAL A 616 62.60 8.93 -47.96
C VAL A 616 63.49 9.85 -47.17
N GLY A 617 64.78 9.80 -47.42
CA GLY A 617 65.74 10.60 -46.69
C GLY A 617 66.83 11.13 -47.59
N TRP A 618 67.50 12.19 -47.13
CA TRP A 618 68.72 12.68 -47.74
C TRP A 618 69.83 12.79 -46.70
N MET A 619 71.10 12.70 -47.10
CA MET A 619 72.23 13.12 -46.28
C MET A 619 73.23 13.88 -47.14
N VAL A 620 74.02 14.72 -46.51
CA VAL A 620 75.01 15.54 -47.20
C VAL A 620 76.24 15.71 -46.32
N GLY A 621 77.42 15.68 -46.93
CA GLY A 621 78.65 15.71 -46.15
C GLY A 621 79.92 15.87 -46.96
N PRO A 622 80.98 16.47 -46.37
CA PRO A 622 82.31 16.41 -46.93
C PRO A 622 82.91 15.00 -46.81
N TYR A 623 83.80 14.68 -47.74
CA TYR A 623 84.68 13.53 -47.65
C TYR A 623 86.10 13.91 -48.08
N TYR A 624 87.07 13.18 -47.55
CA TYR A 624 88.49 13.40 -47.80
C TYR A 624 89.17 12.06 -48.03
N THR A 625 89.92 11.97 -49.13
CA THR A 625 90.69 10.77 -49.48
C THR A 625 92.14 11.18 -49.74
N ALA A 626 93.11 10.49 -49.14
CA ALA A 626 94.53 10.80 -49.32
C ALA A 626 95.40 9.55 -49.39
N ARG A 627 96.43 9.60 -50.23
CA ARG A 627 97.53 8.63 -50.22
C ARG A 627 98.43 8.90 -49.02
N VAL A 628 98.52 7.95 -48.11
CA VAL A 628 99.28 8.04 -46.85
C VAL A 628 100.54 7.17 -46.84
N GLY A 629 100.70 6.30 -47.84
CA GLY A 629 101.90 5.49 -48.06
C GLY A 629 102.02 5.03 -49.51
N GLU A 630 103.03 4.22 -49.81
CA GLU A 630 103.09 3.49 -51.07
C GLU A 630 101.90 2.52 -51.10
N ASP A 631 101.06 2.63 -52.12
CA ASP A 631 99.87 1.80 -52.30
C ASP A 631 98.88 1.79 -51.12
N LEU A 632 98.90 2.83 -50.26
CA LEU A 632 98.03 2.95 -49.08
C LEU A 632 97.26 4.27 -49.08
N TYR A 633 95.94 4.17 -48.93
CA TYR A 633 94.99 5.29 -48.98
C TYR A 633 94.16 5.36 -47.71
N PHE A 634 93.93 6.57 -47.23
CA PHE A 634 93.02 6.90 -46.14
C PHE A 634 91.78 7.58 -46.72
N ASP A 635 90.59 7.17 -46.30
CA ASP A 635 89.32 7.80 -46.66
C ASP A 635 88.52 8.13 -45.40
N THR A 636 87.88 9.29 -45.37
CA THR A 636 86.95 9.66 -44.30
C THR A 636 85.81 10.51 -44.82
N SER A 637 84.62 10.35 -44.23
CA SER A 637 83.47 11.19 -44.50
C SER A 637 82.62 11.40 -43.26
N LEU A 638 81.95 12.55 -43.22
CA LEU A 638 80.96 12.89 -42.21
C LEU A 638 79.73 13.46 -42.93
N SER A 639 78.58 12.82 -42.76
CA SER A 639 77.32 13.23 -43.38
C SER A 639 76.27 13.48 -42.32
N TYR A 640 75.43 14.49 -42.57
CA TYR A 640 74.24 14.80 -41.79
C TYR A 640 73.03 14.88 -42.72
N GLY A 641 71.86 14.52 -42.22
CA GLY A 641 70.64 14.70 -42.97
C GLY A 641 69.39 14.40 -42.16
N GLN A 642 68.29 14.26 -42.89
CA GLN A 642 66.97 14.00 -42.32
C GLN A 642 66.21 13.01 -43.19
N ALA A 643 65.18 12.39 -42.62
CA ALA A 643 64.21 11.62 -43.37
C ALA A 643 62.77 11.90 -42.95
N THR A 644 61.86 11.72 -43.91
CA THR A 644 60.42 11.72 -43.71
C THR A 644 59.93 10.30 -43.89
N ASN A 645 59.22 9.79 -42.89
CA ASN A 645 58.78 8.42 -42.83
C ASN A 645 57.27 8.35 -42.59
N GLU A 646 56.62 7.36 -43.18
CA GLU A 646 55.21 7.02 -42.97
C GLU A 646 55.14 5.63 -42.31
N VAL A 647 54.41 5.52 -41.19
CA VAL A 647 54.27 4.29 -40.39
C VAL A 647 52.80 3.91 -40.23
N SER A 648 52.51 2.63 -40.42
CA SER A 648 51.19 2.03 -40.26
C SER A 648 51.31 0.81 -39.35
N PRO A 649 51.23 0.99 -38.01
CA PRO A 649 51.52 -0.08 -37.04
C PRO A 649 50.43 -1.13 -36.94
N LEU A 650 49.18 -0.78 -37.26
CA LEU A 650 48.03 -1.68 -37.21
C LEU A 650 47.40 -1.96 -38.59
N GLY A 651 47.94 -1.36 -39.66
CA GLY A 651 47.35 -1.44 -41.01
C GLY A 651 46.04 -0.65 -41.19
N THR A 652 45.56 0.05 -40.15
CA THR A 652 44.26 0.74 -40.13
C THR A 652 44.35 2.26 -40.28
N TYR A 653 45.51 2.83 -40.02
CA TYR A 653 45.82 4.25 -40.18
C TYR A 653 47.30 4.42 -40.52
N THR A 654 47.69 5.59 -41.01
CA THR A 654 49.07 5.89 -41.37
C THR A 654 49.45 7.23 -40.77
N ASP A 655 50.56 7.26 -40.04
CA ASP A 655 51.13 8.47 -39.45
C ASP A 655 52.48 8.82 -40.06
N LYS A 656 52.93 10.04 -39.81
CA LYS A 656 54.21 10.55 -40.28
C LYS A 656 55.13 10.88 -39.13
N PHE A 657 56.39 10.47 -39.24
CA PHE A 657 57.44 10.87 -38.32
C PHE A 657 58.68 11.32 -39.07
N MET A 658 59.37 12.30 -38.50
CA MET A 658 60.62 12.84 -39.02
C MET A 658 61.79 12.26 -38.23
N THR A 659 62.92 12.11 -38.89
CA THR A 659 64.17 11.67 -38.26
C THR A 659 65.33 12.58 -38.64
N GLU A 660 66.29 12.72 -37.73
CA GLU A 660 67.59 13.34 -37.96
C GLU A 660 68.67 12.27 -37.92
N ARG A 661 69.67 12.35 -38.80
CA ARG A 661 70.65 11.27 -38.97
C ARG A 661 72.06 11.74 -39.26
N TRP A 662 73.03 10.97 -38.76
CA TRP A 662 74.46 11.18 -38.90
C TRP A 662 75.12 9.90 -39.39
N LEU A 663 76.10 10.05 -40.30
CA LEU A 663 76.97 8.97 -40.73
C LEU A 663 78.42 9.44 -40.68
N ALA A 664 79.23 8.77 -39.86
CA ALA A 664 80.66 8.92 -39.82
C ALA A 664 81.33 7.66 -40.40
N SER A 665 82.39 7.88 -41.18
CA SER A 665 83.07 6.80 -41.89
C SER A 665 84.56 7.08 -41.95
N ILE A 666 85.36 6.04 -41.66
CA ILE A 666 86.82 6.09 -41.71
C ILE A 666 87.31 4.77 -42.30
N GLY A 667 88.24 4.81 -43.25
CA GLY A 667 88.79 3.60 -43.85
C GLY A 667 90.24 3.73 -44.30
N LEU A 668 90.91 2.59 -44.38
CA LEU A 668 92.23 2.40 -44.95
C LEU A 668 92.16 1.35 -46.05
N PHE A 669 92.71 1.69 -47.22
CA PHE A 669 92.65 0.87 -48.42
C PHE A 669 94.05 0.68 -48.98
N GLY A 670 94.45 -0.56 -49.22
CA GLY A 670 95.66 -0.88 -49.98
C GLY A 670 95.35 -1.02 -51.47
N SER A 671 96.33 -0.89 -52.36
CA SER A 671 96.15 -1.22 -53.77
C SER A 671 97.43 -1.78 -54.37
N SER A 672 97.51 -3.10 -54.53
CA SER A 672 98.70 -3.79 -55.04
C SER A 672 98.44 -4.36 -56.43
N ASN A 673 99.20 -3.90 -57.43
CA ASN A 673 99.14 -4.44 -58.79
C ASN A 673 100.07 -5.66 -58.99
N ARG A 674 99.55 -6.74 -59.57
CA ARG A 674 100.24 -8.01 -59.90
C ARG A 674 99.90 -8.44 -61.32
N GLY A 675 100.55 -7.83 -62.31
CA GLY A 675 100.21 -8.05 -63.72
C GLY A 675 98.84 -7.44 -64.04
N ASN A 676 97.88 -8.27 -64.46
CA ASN A 676 96.50 -7.85 -64.73
C ASN A 676 95.56 -7.94 -63.51
N LEU A 677 96.06 -8.39 -62.37
CA LEU A 677 95.31 -8.49 -61.11
C LEU A 677 95.67 -7.32 -60.19
N ASN A 678 94.69 -6.53 -59.77
CA ASN A 678 94.79 -5.60 -58.66
C ASN A 678 94.18 -6.23 -57.40
N ILE A 679 94.92 -6.21 -56.29
CA ILE A 679 94.45 -6.66 -54.99
C ILE A 679 94.31 -5.45 -54.07
N GLN A 680 93.11 -5.23 -53.56
CA GLN A 680 92.76 -4.09 -52.74
C GLN A 680 92.24 -4.55 -51.37
N PRO A 681 93.14 -4.75 -50.39
CA PRO A 681 92.72 -4.98 -49.02
C PRO A 681 92.10 -3.71 -48.42
N ASN A 682 91.06 -3.87 -47.61
CA ASN A 682 90.38 -2.75 -46.97
C ASN A 682 90.12 -3.04 -45.48
N ILE A 683 90.14 -1.98 -44.69
CA ILE A 683 89.57 -1.95 -43.34
C ILE A 683 88.80 -0.64 -43.17
N SER A 684 87.56 -0.69 -42.68
CA SER A 684 86.78 0.50 -42.43
C SER A 684 85.94 0.41 -41.16
N ILE A 685 85.61 1.56 -40.60
CA ILE A 685 84.71 1.73 -39.45
C ILE A 685 83.64 2.72 -39.87
N ASN A 686 82.39 2.32 -39.70
CA ASN A 686 81.18 3.08 -39.97
C ASN A 686 80.41 3.27 -38.68
N TYR A 687 79.86 4.46 -38.47
CA TYR A 687 78.99 4.75 -37.35
C TYR A 687 77.81 5.59 -37.82
N PHE A 688 76.61 5.07 -37.63
CA PHE A 688 75.35 5.67 -38.00
C PHE A 688 74.52 5.93 -36.74
N GLU A 689 73.94 7.12 -36.66
CA GLU A 689 72.98 7.49 -35.62
C GLU A 689 71.77 8.12 -36.28
N GLU A 690 70.57 7.69 -35.91
CA GLU A 690 69.33 8.30 -36.38
C GLU A 690 68.34 8.42 -35.21
N THR A 691 67.79 9.62 -35.04
CA THR A 691 66.84 9.96 -33.97
C THR A 691 65.50 10.35 -34.55
N SER A 692 64.42 9.67 -34.14
CA SER A 692 63.05 10.03 -34.45
C SER A 692 62.51 11.12 -33.52
N GLU A 693 61.74 12.05 -34.06
CA GLU A 693 61.03 13.05 -33.26
C GLU A 693 59.81 12.43 -32.55
N ALA A 694 59.50 12.94 -31.35
CA ALA A 694 58.27 12.57 -30.66
C ALA A 694 57.06 13.19 -31.37
N TYR A 695 55.97 12.45 -31.51
CA TYR A 695 54.74 12.92 -32.13
C TYR A 695 53.50 12.33 -31.44
N ILE A 696 52.32 12.88 -31.75
CA ILE A 696 51.03 12.31 -31.35
C ILE A 696 50.44 11.65 -32.59
N ASP A 697 50.11 10.37 -32.48
CA ASP A 697 49.57 9.56 -33.56
C ASP A 697 48.11 9.94 -33.89
N SER A 698 47.57 9.37 -34.97
CA SER A 698 46.18 9.61 -35.39
C SER A 698 45.12 9.13 -34.38
N LEU A 699 45.51 8.30 -33.40
CA LEU A 699 44.65 7.80 -32.32
C LEU A 699 44.79 8.63 -31.01
N GLY A 700 45.61 9.69 -31.00
CA GLY A 700 45.84 10.55 -29.84
C GLY A 700 46.86 10.01 -28.84
N VAL A 701 47.63 8.99 -29.20
CA VAL A 701 48.68 8.38 -28.40
C VAL A 701 50.01 9.09 -28.66
N GLN A 702 50.72 9.43 -27.58
CA GLN A 702 52.07 10.01 -27.69
C GLN A 702 53.09 8.91 -28.00
N ILE A 703 53.78 9.06 -29.13
CA ILE A 703 54.94 8.26 -29.52
C ILE A 703 56.20 9.02 -29.09
N ALA A 704 57.02 8.39 -28.25
CA ALA A 704 58.24 9.00 -27.74
C ALA A 704 59.33 9.07 -28.84
N SER A 705 60.21 10.05 -28.71
CA SER A 705 61.44 10.13 -29.51
C SER A 705 62.33 8.92 -29.21
N GLN A 706 62.99 8.40 -30.23
CA GLN A 706 63.87 7.23 -30.13
C GLN A 706 65.15 7.48 -30.90
N THR A 707 66.28 7.04 -30.34
CA THR A 707 67.58 7.12 -31.00
C THR A 707 68.09 5.71 -31.26
N THR A 708 68.43 5.44 -32.51
CA THR A 708 69.09 4.21 -32.95
C THR A 708 70.53 4.55 -33.29
N GLN A 709 71.46 3.75 -32.78
CA GLN A 709 72.88 3.84 -33.08
C GLN A 709 73.33 2.49 -33.63
N LEU A 710 74.21 2.51 -34.63
CA LEU A 710 74.73 1.31 -35.25
C LEU A 710 76.12 1.56 -35.79
N GLY A 711 77.05 0.62 -35.61
CA GLY A 711 78.36 0.71 -36.24
C GLY A 711 78.81 -0.60 -36.85
N ASP A 712 79.57 -0.51 -37.94
CA ASP A 712 80.14 -1.64 -38.65
C ASP A 712 81.67 -1.49 -38.70
N VAL A 713 82.41 -2.53 -38.31
CA VAL A 713 83.83 -2.70 -38.65
C VAL A 713 83.92 -3.67 -39.81
N GLU A 714 84.38 -3.20 -40.96
CA GLU A 714 84.53 -3.99 -42.17
C GLU A 714 86.01 -4.32 -42.40
N LEU A 715 86.31 -5.58 -42.68
CA LEU A 715 87.63 -6.05 -43.08
C LEU A 715 87.46 -6.94 -44.32
N GLY A 716 88.06 -6.53 -45.43
CA GLY A 716 87.85 -7.24 -46.68
C GLY A 716 88.96 -7.09 -47.68
N SER A 717 88.74 -7.66 -48.86
CA SER A 717 89.63 -7.51 -50.01
C SER A 717 88.85 -7.63 -51.31
N ARG A 718 89.12 -6.71 -52.23
CA ARG A 718 88.65 -6.76 -53.62
C ARG A 718 89.76 -7.23 -54.54
N PHE A 719 89.42 -8.15 -55.44
CA PHE A 719 90.31 -8.70 -56.45
C PHE A 719 89.77 -8.29 -57.82
N THR A 720 90.49 -7.42 -58.52
CA THR A 720 90.07 -6.87 -59.81
C THR A 720 90.98 -7.38 -60.92
N TRP A 721 90.42 -8.02 -61.94
CA TRP A 721 91.12 -8.42 -63.16
C TRP A 721 90.81 -7.43 -64.27
N SER A 722 91.83 -6.72 -64.73
CA SER A 722 91.72 -5.75 -65.82
C SER A 722 92.20 -6.35 -67.13
N ASP A 723 91.50 -6.08 -68.23
CA ASP A 723 91.99 -6.42 -69.56
C ASP A 723 93.27 -5.64 -69.91
N PRO A 724 94.24 -6.22 -70.65
CA PRO A 724 95.46 -5.51 -71.05
C PRO A 724 95.23 -4.22 -71.87
N MET A 725 94.07 -4.08 -72.53
CA MET A 725 93.69 -2.87 -73.27
C MET A 725 92.94 -1.86 -72.39
N GLY A 726 92.61 -2.20 -71.13
CA GLY A 726 91.92 -1.31 -70.18
C GLY A 726 90.43 -1.09 -70.49
N SER A 727 89.85 -1.84 -71.43
CA SER A 727 88.48 -1.64 -71.91
C SER A 727 87.41 -2.22 -70.99
N TYR A 728 87.76 -3.23 -70.17
CA TYR A 728 86.87 -3.79 -69.15
C TYR A 728 87.69 -4.37 -67.99
N SER A 729 87.07 -4.42 -66.81
CA SER A 729 87.55 -5.13 -65.64
C SER A 729 86.43 -5.89 -64.97
N THR A 730 86.75 -7.00 -64.32
CA THR A 730 85.83 -7.73 -63.44
C THR A 730 86.42 -7.80 -62.05
N TYR A 731 85.57 -7.82 -61.02
CA TYR A 731 86.02 -7.96 -59.65
C TYR A 731 85.20 -8.96 -58.86
N VAL A 732 85.85 -9.52 -57.84
CA VAL A 732 85.22 -10.24 -56.74
C VAL A 732 85.67 -9.60 -55.43
N GLU A 733 84.76 -9.41 -54.51
CA GLU A 733 85.04 -8.87 -53.17
C GLU A 733 84.50 -9.79 -52.08
N PHE A 734 85.24 -9.84 -50.98
CA PHE A 734 84.87 -10.56 -49.77
C PHE A 734 85.13 -9.65 -48.57
N ASP A 735 84.08 -9.44 -47.77
CA ASP A 735 84.16 -8.64 -46.56
C ASP A 735 83.65 -9.45 -45.37
N GLY A 736 84.40 -9.39 -44.26
CA GLY A 736 83.89 -9.74 -42.94
C GLY A 736 83.49 -8.46 -42.21
N ILE A 737 82.26 -8.42 -41.72
CA ILE A 737 81.66 -7.24 -41.08
C ILE A 737 81.29 -7.59 -39.65
N TYR A 738 81.86 -6.86 -38.69
CA TYR A 738 81.45 -6.93 -37.29
C TYR A 738 80.60 -5.72 -36.93
N THR A 739 79.32 -5.97 -36.66
CA THR A 739 78.38 -4.95 -36.19
C THR A 739 78.49 -4.78 -34.68
N PHE A 740 78.54 -3.53 -34.23
CA PHE A 740 78.58 -3.16 -32.82
C PHE A 740 77.57 -2.06 -32.52
N ASN A 741 77.24 -1.90 -31.23
CA ASN A 741 76.17 -1.02 -30.75
C ASN A 741 74.80 -1.29 -31.38
N ALA A 742 74.62 -2.46 -32.01
CA ALA A 742 73.33 -2.91 -32.49
C ALA A 742 72.39 -3.10 -31.30
N GLY A 743 71.28 -2.39 -31.34
CA GLY A 743 70.27 -2.39 -30.30
C GLY A 743 69.44 -1.10 -30.35
N SER A 744 68.17 -1.21 -30.02
CA SER A 744 67.32 -0.05 -29.76
C SER A 744 67.04 0.00 -28.26
N GLN A 745 67.14 1.18 -27.66
CA GLN A 745 66.79 1.40 -26.24
C GLN A 745 65.29 1.20 -25.98
N VAL A 746 64.48 1.11 -27.04
CA VAL A 746 63.02 1.17 -26.98
C VAL A 746 62.36 -0.08 -27.56
N ALA A 747 63.01 -0.78 -28.49
CA ALA A 747 62.43 -1.98 -29.11
C ALA A 747 62.41 -3.17 -28.15
N SER A 748 61.26 -3.85 -28.05
CA SER A 748 61.12 -5.10 -27.31
C SER A 748 61.87 -6.27 -27.97
N THR A 749 62.04 -6.22 -29.30
CA THR A 749 62.84 -7.13 -30.13
C THR A 749 63.63 -6.32 -31.16
N SER A 750 64.95 -6.46 -31.17
CA SER A 750 65.87 -5.84 -32.15
C SER A 750 66.28 -6.92 -33.14
N THR A 751 66.13 -6.68 -34.44
CA THR A 751 66.54 -7.67 -35.48
C THR A 751 67.95 -7.47 -35.99
N VAL A 752 68.55 -6.34 -35.64
CA VAL A 752 69.99 -6.15 -35.81
C VAL A 752 70.67 -6.51 -34.49
N GLU A 753 71.50 -7.54 -34.50
CA GLU A 753 72.34 -7.94 -33.37
C GLU A 753 73.80 -7.55 -33.58
N SER A 754 74.54 -7.39 -32.48
CA SER A 754 75.98 -7.18 -32.56
C SER A 754 76.65 -8.51 -32.86
N GLY A 755 77.17 -8.68 -34.07
CA GLY A 755 77.62 -9.98 -34.57
C GLY A 755 78.55 -9.87 -35.76
N LEU A 756 79.11 -11.02 -36.16
CA LEU A 756 79.92 -11.14 -37.35
C LEU A 756 79.05 -11.65 -38.50
N ARG A 757 79.02 -10.93 -39.62
CA ARG A 757 78.42 -11.37 -40.88
C ARG A 757 79.44 -11.26 -42.02
N GLY A 758 79.23 -12.02 -43.08
CA GLY A 758 80.02 -11.96 -44.30
C GLY A 758 79.24 -11.31 -45.45
N ARG A 759 79.97 -10.63 -46.32
CA ARG A 759 79.45 -10.10 -47.58
C ARG A 759 80.34 -10.56 -48.74
N VAL A 760 79.69 -10.90 -49.85
CA VAL A 760 80.37 -11.25 -51.11
C VAL A 760 79.81 -10.43 -52.24
N GLY A 761 80.69 -9.92 -53.10
CA GLY A 761 80.30 -9.13 -54.26
C GLY A 761 81.00 -9.57 -55.53
N PHE A 762 80.32 -9.36 -56.65
CA PHE A 762 80.80 -9.63 -57.99
C PHE A 762 80.42 -8.46 -58.87
N GLY A 763 81.36 -7.95 -59.66
CA GLY A 763 81.04 -6.83 -60.54
C GLY A 763 82.07 -6.63 -61.62
N GLY A 764 81.95 -5.50 -62.28
CA GLY A 764 82.88 -5.11 -63.31
C GLY A 764 82.67 -3.67 -63.75
N THR A 765 83.68 -3.17 -64.42
CA THR A 765 83.66 -1.85 -65.03
C THR A 765 83.86 -2.02 -66.52
N VAL A 766 83.06 -1.33 -67.33
CA VAL A 766 83.19 -1.32 -68.79
C VAL A 766 83.41 0.12 -69.23
N ALA A 767 84.41 0.33 -70.09
CA ALA A 767 84.63 1.60 -70.75
C ALA A 767 83.51 1.84 -71.78
N VAL A 768 82.83 2.99 -71.68
CA VAL A 768 81.78 3.42 -72.62
C VAL A 768 82.30 4.62 -73.40
N GLY A 769 82.67 4.35 -74.67
CA GLY A 769 83.39 5.30 -75.51
C GLY A 769 84.79 5.60 -74.99
N ASP A 770 85.39 6.69 -75.45
CA ASP A 770 86.79 7.01 -75.09
C ASP A 770 86.94 7.46 -73.61
N ARG A 771 85.83 7.81 -72.94
CA ARG A 771 85.84 8.86 -71.89
C ARG A 771 84.83 8.66 -70.74
N GLY A 772 84.04 7.58 -70.73
CA GLY A 772 83.10 7.24 -69.64
C GLY A 772 83.34 5.81 -69.12
N MET A 773 83.08 5.57 -67.83
CA MET A 773 83.10 4.23 -67.24
C MET A 773 81.73 3.94 -66.63
N VAL A 774 81.22 2.75 -66.90
CA VAL A 774 80.02 2.22 -66.24
C VAL A 774 80.46 1.09 -65.33
N ASP A 775 80.22 1.25 -64.03
CA ASP A 775 80.35 0.19 -63.04
C ASP A 775 79.01 -0.54 -62.89
N TYR A 776 79.08 -1.85 -62.74
CA TYR A 776 77.97 -2.68 -62.33
C TYR A 776 78.43 -3.67 -61.25
N GLY A 777 77.59 -3.90 -60.25
CA GLY A 777 77.89 -4.80 -59.13
C GLY A 777 76.66 -5.53 -58.64
N LEU A 778 76.87 -6.77 -58.21
CA LEU A 778 75.91 -7.59 -57.48
C LEU A 778 76.55 -7.98 -56.15
N ARG A 779 75.88 -7.70 -55.03
CA ARG A 779 76.35 -8.04 -53.68
C ARG A 779 75.31 -8.86 -52.94
N TYR A 780 75.77 -9.85 -52.18
CA TYR A 780 74.99 -10.56 -51.18
C TYR A 780 75.60 -10.30 -49.80
N ASP A 781 74.81 -9.70 -48.91
CA ASP A 781 75.15 -9.40 -47.51
C ASP A 781 74.25 -10.25 -46.59
N GLY A 782 74.77 -10.69 -45.44
CA GLY A 782 74.08 -11.58 -44.50
C GLY A 782 74.67 -12.99 -44.35
N LEU A 783 75.85 -13.30 -44.92
CA LEU A 783 76.45 -14.63 -44.75
C LEU A 783 76.78 -14.90 -43.28
N GLY A 784 76.10 -15.88 -42.68
CA GLY A 784 76.29 -16.26 -41.28
C GLY A 784 75.45 -15.45 -40.28
N ASP A 785 74.57 -14.57 -40.78
CA ASP A 785 73.49 -13.96 -40.03
C ASP A 785 72.19 -14.73 -40.29
N ASN A 786 71.44 -15.09 -39.24
CA ASN A 786 70.20 -15.85 -39.41
C ASN A 786 68.98 -14.96 -39.64
N ASP A 787 69.09 -13.68 -39.27
CA ASP A 787 67.97 -12.73 -39.22
C ASP A 787 68.18 -11.56 -40.19
N TYR A 788 69.16 -11.65 -41.10
CA TYR A 788 69.44 -10.64 -42.12
C TYR A 788 69.95 -11.26 -43.42
N GLU A 789 69.30 -10.93 -44.53
CA GLU A 789 69.87 -11.12 -45.86
C GLU A 789 69.51 -9.96 -46.80
N ALA A 790 70.45 -9.60 -47.67
CA ALA A 790 70.25 -8.54 -48.65
C ALA A 790 70.97 -8.83 -49.96
N ILE A 791 70.24 -8.66 -51.07
CA ILE A 791 70.78 -8.73 -52.43
C ILE A 791 70.73 -7.33 -53.03
N SER A 792 71.90 -6.79 -53.35
CA SER A 792 72.06 -5.42 -53.88
C SER A 792 72.58 -5.44 -55.31
N LEU A 793 71.94 -4.66 -56.17
CA LEU A 793 72.39 -4.33 -57.53
C LEU A 793 72.84 -2.88 -57.56
N SER A 794 74.11 -2.63 -57.91
CA SER A 794 74.68 -1.28 -58.00
C SER A 794 75.07 -0.93 -59.43
N THR A 795 74.95 0.35 -59.78
CA THR A 795 75.51 0.92 -61.00
C THR A 795 76.11 2.30 -60.75
N GLY A 796 77.30 2.54 -61.31
CA GLY A 796 78.03 3.79 -61.15
C GLY A 796 78.40 4.43 -62.49
N PHE A 797 78.31 5.76 -62.55
CA PHE A 797 78.74 6.55 -63.70
C PHE A 797 79.71 7.64 -63.26
N LEU A 798 80.85 7.74 -63.95
CA LEU A 798 81.85 8.80 -63.73
C LEU A 798 81.88 9.75 -64.94
N LEU A 799 81.72 11.06 -64.69
CA LEU A 799 81.86 12.12 -65.69
C LEU A 799 83.07 12.99 -65.34
N LYS A 800 84.05 13.03 -66.24
CA LYS A 800 85.26 13.84 -66.09
C LYS A 800 85.08 15.19 -66.79
N PHE A 801 85.42 16.29 -66.13
CA PHE A 801 85.30 17.66 -66.65
C PHE A 801 86.64 18.32 -66.86
#